data_AF-A0A1C6Q918-F1
#
_entry.id   AF-A0A1C6Q918-F1
#
_cell.length_a   1.000
_cell.length_b   1.000
_cell.length_c   1.000
_cell.angle_alpha   90.00
_cell.angle_beta   90.00
_cell.angle_gamma   90.00
#
_symmetry.space_group_name_H-M   'P 1'
#
loop_
_entity.id
_entity.type
_entity.pdbx_description
1 polymer ?
#
loop_
_entity_poly.entity_id
_entity_poly.type
_entity_poly.pdbx_seq_one_letter_code
_entity_poly.pdbx_strand_id
1 'polypeptide(L)'
;MDHGFVTVVMPFEAARASEVEAAIGRVLGNPMRPQVAARLQERAVVHFMSLLVVPAEHGGSANLLLEASVDGTAEAGIDAIAETLEPELAKVLEKAGIAGPGSLRDQLLGHQLVLGQAWWETPGLPFAGTPGLQCGRIQREAALARRLGAILRQLPDGLAPFERLQAARDLLWHEGNFKWAFAPEAALCLKAAPDSGLTPLVRGFFGDAIPERSFDALAAMRTAACIALDFLATIGWPFLLIALLLVIGAARFMSAIDALVLVGLLLAVLAVLVVLRLRRLEIGNTPEDREPASADVQAVMRGEGHTAQNLLFSVSRLQPGLLRRFALRFSFFSVGLVKYFCRPGFLGANRVIHFARWLVVPGTRQMVFLSNYDGSWQGYVGDFVINTAGAKGVTSIWSNCLGFPRTRNLYDDGAADRDRLVRWARRQQRPVHGWYTAYAGLTTDRIRTNAAIRQGLANATSAQDARDWLACFGSAAEPESSLARHDIPALAFGALPRLRHACLLGYAFCGAPDDARAWLSRLEPLLSYGEEPERPWAVSLALSARGVLGTGVPNARDMATFPVAFQQGMDDAERARANGDVDAQAPARWIWGSGNARVDAVVMVHAASPRTLIERLDQVRAQARAGAQVEVFFRRCADLPQTGPSREAFGFVDGISQPAMSGTRRAKGMRAEDVVAAGELVLGYPDQRGALAPSPTLRAACDPGHALDDAGMAEDRQRPEFAGGPNVTSRDLGRNGSYLVVRELEQDVEAFQHWLDTAAVAVRGPDVPLHPVHRREWLAAKLVGRWRDGSPLVNHPDEPASGWDGTRPARIGNSFAYAEQDASGARCPLGAHIRRANPRDALAPRSAEGFAAVQTHRVLRVGRSYREPDGRQGLMFMCINASIERQFEFVQQRWLLNPSFSGLEDETDALLGSRNGRGFNLPGCPGRQAAGLSRFVTMRGGGYFFLPGRAALRVLAG
;
A
#
# COMPACT_ATOMS: atom_id res chain seq x y z
N MET A 1 -5.60 8.68 -29.07
CA MET A 1 -5.26 9.92 -29.79
C MET A 1 -3.94 10.38 -29.23
N ASP A 2 -2.95 10.50 -30.11
CA ASP A 2 -1.55 10.60 -29.72
C ASP A 2 -1.07 12.04 -29.74
N HIS A 3 -0.01 12.31 -28.99
CA HIS A 3 0.69 13.60 -28.97
C HIS A 3 1.65 13.68 -30.16
N GLY A 4 1.62 14.80 -30.88
CA GLY A 4 2.53 15.12 -31.96
C GLY A 4 3.74 15.89 -31.45
N PHE A 5 4.90 15.62 -32.02
CA PHE A 5 6.15 16.32 -31.68
C PHE A 5 6.68 17.05 -32.92
N VAL A 6 6.48 18.37 -32.95
CA VAL A 6 7.03 19.24 -34.00
C VAL A 6 8.50 19.50 -33.69
N THR A 7 9.38 19.15 -34.62
CA THR A 7 10.81 19.45 -34.55
C THR A 7 11.27 19.94 -35.92
N VAL A 8 11.58 21.22 -36.04
CA VAL A 8 12.02 21.84 -37.29
C VAL A 8 13.40 22.44 -37.08
N VAL A 9 14.35 22.10 -37.95
CA VAL A 9 15.74 22.56 -37.85
C VAL A 9 16.16 23.22 -39.15
N MET A 10 16.40 24.53 -39.09
CA MET A 10 16.79 25.34 -40.24
C MET A 10 18.21 25.87 -40.07
N PRO A 11 19.18 25.45 -40.88
CA PRO A 11 20.55 25.96 -40.81
C PRO A 11 20.62 27.40 -41.33
N PHE A 12 21.41 28.26 -40.68
CA PHE A 12 21.64 29.65 -41.07
C PHE A 12 23.05 30.14 -40.71
N GLU A 13 23.43 31.31 -41.21
CA GLU A 13 24.77 31.86 -41.01
C GLU A 13 25.08 32.15 -39.53
N ALA A 14 26.18 31.58 -39.02
CA ALA A 14 26.56 31.67 -37.62
C ALA A 14 26.76 33.11 -37.11
N ALA A 15 27.19 34.04 -37.99
CA ALA A 15 27.38 35.45 -37.65
C ALA A 15 26.07 36.15 -37.24
N ARG A 16 24.92 35.63 -37.67
CA ARG A 16 23.59 36.21 -37.40
C ARG A 16 22.96 35.69 -36.10
N ALA A 17 23.60 34.73 -35.42
CA ALA A 17 23.00 34.02 -34.28
C ALA A 17 22.51 34.95 -33.17
N SER A 18 23.34 35.91 -32.72
CA SER A 18 22.97 36.85 -31.65
C SER A 18 21.85 37.81 -32.07
N GLU A 19 21.80 38.21 -33.34
CA GLU A 19 20.72 39.05 -33.87
C GLU A 19 19.39 38.28 -33.91
N VAL A 20 19.44 37.01 -34.31
CA VAL A 20 18.29 36.10 -34.33
C VAL A 20 17.78 35.84 -32.91
N GLU A 21 18.66 35.53 -31.95
CA GLU A 21 18.29 35.38 -30.53
C GLU A 21 17.59 36.63 -29.98
N ALA A 22 18.14 37.82 -30.30
CA ALA A 22 17.54 39.09 -29.89
C ALA A 22 16.19 39.38 -30.60
N ALA A 23 16.02 38.91 -31.84
CA ALA A 23 14.75 39.01 -32.56
C ALA A 23 13.68 38.10 -31.93
N ILE A 24 14.04 36.86 -31.59
CA ILE A 24 13.16 35.91 -30.89
C ILE A 24 12.68 36.50 -29.56
N GLY A 25 13.59 37.04 -28.75
CA GLY A 25 13.23 37.67 -27.47
C GLY A 25 12.34 38.92 -27.62
N ARG A 26 12.53 39.69 -28.69
CA ARG A 26 11.70 40.85 -29.00
C ARG A 26 10.31 40.46 -29.48
N VAL A 27 10.21 39.44 -30.33
CA VAL A 27 8.95 39.09 -31.00
C VAL A 27 8.11 38.12 -30.15
N LEU A 28 8.73 37.06 -29.61
CA LEU A 28 8.05 36.02 -28.83
C LEU A 28 8.17 36.26 -27.33
N GLY A 29 9.40 36.31 -26.79
CA GLY A 29 9.66 36.45 -25.35
C GLY A 29 9.64 35.13 -24.56
N ASN A 30 10.18 35.16 -23.34
CA ASN A 30 10.18 34.04 -22.39
C ASN A 30 9.81 34.55 -20.97
N PRO A 31 8.60 34.24 -20.46
CA PRO A 31 7.50 33.57 -21.17
C PRO A 31 7.01 34.36 -22.39
N MET A 32 6.35 33.67 -23.32
CA MET A 32 5.81 34.27 -24.54
C MET A 32 4.85 35.42 -24.20
N ARG A 33 4.95 36.51 -24.97
CA ARG A 33 4.16 37.74 -24.77
C ARG A 33 2.66 37.42 -24.76
N PRO A 34 1.87 38.03 -23.85
CA PRO A 34 0.47 37.65 -23.64
C PRO A 34 -0.40 37.68 -24.91
N GLN A 35 -0.22 38.68 -25.78
CA GLN A 35 -0.99 38.82 -27.03
C GLN A 35 -0.72 37.67 -28.02
N VAL A 36 0.53 37.20 -28.08
CA VAL A 36 0.94 36.11 -28.96
C VAL A 36 0.50 34.77 -28.36
N ALA A 37 0.72 34.60 -27.05
CA ALA A 37 0.31 33.42 -26.30
C ALA A 37 -1.21 33.18 -26.34
N ALA A 38 -2.02 34.24 -26.27
CA ALA A 38 -3.48 34.15 -26.35
C ALA A 38 -3.97 33.53 -27.66
N ARG A 39 -3.39 33.91 -28.81
CA ARG A 39 -3.76 33.36 -30.12
C ARG A 39 -3.47 31.86 -30.24
N LEU A 40 -2.34 31.39 -29.69
CA LEU A 40 -2.05 29.96 -29.60
C LEU A 40 -3.01 29.23 -28.65
N GLN A 41 -3.36 29.89 -27.54
CA GLN A 41 -4.22 29.32 -26.53
C GLN A 41 -5.67 29.14 -27.00
N GLU A 42 -6.18 30.05 -27.84
CA GLU A 42 -7.52 29.96 -28.46
C GLU A 42 -7.67 28.72 -29.35
N ARG A 43 -6.61 28.31 -30.05
CA ARG A 43 -6.61 27.07 -30.86
C ARG A 43 -6.60 25.81 -30.00
N ALA A 44 -6.04 25.88 -28.79
CA ALA A 44 -5.95 24.79 -27.82
C ALA A 44 -5.35 23.48 -28.37
N VAL A 45 -4.39 23.59 -29.31
CA VAL A 45 -3.67 22.45 -29.92
C VAL A 45 -2.23 22.36 -29.40
N VAL A 46 -1.57 23.49 -29.14
CA VAL A 46 -0.16 23.53 -28.74
C VAL A 46 -0.06 23.49 -27.22
N HIS A 47 0.59 22.47 -26.65
CA HIS A 47 0.87 22.40 -25.22
C HIS A 47 2.04 23.30 -24.82
N PHE A 48 3.16 23.11 -25.51
CA PHE A 48 4.41 23.84 -25.32
C PHE A 48 5.01 24.13 -26.69
N MET A 49 5.66 25.29 -26.82
CA MET A 49 6.42 25.66 -28.01
C MET A 49 7.65 26.46 -27.60
N SER A 50 8.78 26.20 -28.24
CA SER A 50 9.98 27.01 -28.11
C SER A 50 10.63 27.28 -29.46
N LEU A 51 11.22 28.47 -29.60
CA LEU A 51 12.02 28.85 -30.76
C LEU A 51 13.41 29.23 -30.27
N LEU A 52 14.41 28.46 -30.70
CA LEU A 52 15.73 28.40 -30.09
C LEU A 52 16.83 28.49 -31.15
N VAL A 53 17.99 28.99 -30.75
CA VAL A 53 19.19 29.01 -31.60
C VAL A 53 20.19 28.00 -31.06
N VAL A 54 20.55 27.02 -31.88
CA VAL A 54 21.67 26.12 -31.63
C VAL A 54 22.91 26.75 -32.28
N PRO A 55 23.94 27.13 -31.50
CA PRO A 55 25.11 27.82 -32.04
C PRO A 55 25.93 26.89 -32.93
N ALA A 56 26.68 27.46 -33.87
CA ALA A 56 27.54 26.71 -34.76
C ALA A 56 28.62 25.88 -34.03
N GLU A 57 28.89 24.68 -34.54
CA GLU A 57 30.11 23.93 -34.23
C GLU A 57 31.26 24.51 -35.06
N HIS A 58 32.42 24.82 -34.44
CA HIS A 58 33.57 25.55 -35.03
C HIS A 58 33.65 25.56 -36.57
N GLY A 59 33.29 26.69 -37.19
CA GLY A 59 33.36 26.90 -38.64
C GLY A 59 32.12 26.47 -39.45
N GLY A 60 31.07 25.96 -38.81
CA GLY A 60 29.80 25.55 -39.45
C GLY A 60 28.65 26.57 -39.34
N SER A 61 27.46 26.15 -39.75
CA SER A 61 26.21 26.93 -39.64
C SER A 61 25.60 26.86 -38.23
N ALA A 62 24.94 27.94 -37.80
CA ALA A 62 24.03 27.89 -36.66
C ALA A 62 22.70 27.26 -37.12
N ASN A 63 21.86 26.81 -36.18
CA ASN A 63 20.56 26.22 -36.51
C ASN A 63 19.44 26.89 -35.72
N LEU A 64 18.38 27.28 -36.42
CA LEU A 64 17.13 27.73 -35.82
C LEU A 64 16.27 26.49 -35.56
N LEU A 65 15.95 26.24 -34.29
CA LEU A 65 15.19 25.09 -33.83
C LEU A 65 13.81 25.56 -33.37
N LEU A 66 12.77 25.17 -34.11
CA LEU A 66 11.39 25.25 -33.64
C LEU A 66 10.98 23.90 -33.06
N GLU A 67 10.53 23.92 -31.83
CA GLU A 67 10.12 22.77 -31.05
C GLU A 67 8.70 23.02 -30.56
N ALA A 68 7.78 22.06 -30.77
CA ALA A 68 6.49 22.10 -30.12
C ALA A 68 5.98 20.71 -29.74
N SER A 69 5.14 20.67 -28.72
CA SER A 69 4.35 19.50 -28.30
C SER A 69 2.89 19.83 -28.57
N VAL A 70 2.19 19.02 -29.37
CA VAL A 70 0.87 19.34 -29.90
C VAL A 70 -0.10 18.18 -29.80
N ASP A 71 -1.38 18.50 -29.83
CA ASP A 71 -2.44 17.51 -30.02
C ASP A 71 -2.44 16.99 -31.47
N GLY A 72 -2.51 15.67 -31.65
CA GLY A 72 -2.61 15.05 -32.98
C GLY A 72 -1.26 14.86 -33.68
N THR A 73 -1.19 15.16 -34.98
CA THR A 73 0.03 14.96 -35.77
C THR A 73 0.94 16.18 -35.73
N ALA A 74 2.23 15.98 -36.02
CA ALA A 74 3.18 17.09 -36.10
C ALA A 74 2.81 18.07 -37.23
N GLU A 75 2.28 17.57 -38.34
CA GLU A 75 1.84 18.38 -39.49
C GLU A 75 0.67 19.30 -39.11
N ALA A 76 -0.35 18.78 -38.41
CA ALA A 76 -1.46 19.59 -37.91
C ALA A 76 -0.99 20.65 -36.90
N GLY A 77 0.02 20.32 -36.10
CA GLY A 77 0.68 21.28 -35.21
C GLY A 77 1.41 22.40 -35.96
N ILE A 78 2.12 22.06 -37.04
CA ILE A 78 2.79 23.03 -37.90
C ILE A 78 1.76 23.96 -38.56
N ASP A 79 0.65 23.41 -39.05
CA ASP A 79 -0.44 24.19 -39.64
C ASP A 79 -0.98 25.21 -38.63
N ALA A 80 -1.29 24.76 -37.41
CA ALA A 80 -1.76 25.64 -36.35
C ALA A 80 -0.74 26.72 -35.97
N ILE A 81 0.56 26.39 -35.90
CA ILE A 81 1.63 27.34 -35.59
C ILE A 81 1.81 28.35 -36.72
N ALA A 82 1.85 27.90 -37.97
CA ALA A 82 2.04 28.74 -39.14
C ALA A 82 0.89 29.76 -39.27
N GLU A 83 -0.36 29.31 -39.20
CA GLU A 83 -1.53 30.20 -39.27
C GLU A 83 -1.57 31.23 -38.14
N THR A 84 -1.07 30.88 -36.96
CA THR A 84 -1.20 31.71 -35.76
C THR A 84 -0.04 32.69 -35.60
N LEU A 85 1.17 32.29 -35.97
CA LEU A 85 2.41 33.01 -35.68
C LEU A 85 3.16 33.50 -36.92
N GLU A 86 2.53 33.50 -38.10
CA GLU A 86 3.16 33.99 -39.33
C GLU A 86 3.82 35.37 -39.20
N PRO A 87 3.19 36.41 -38.62
CA PRO A 87 3.80 37.73 -38.50
C PRO A 87 5.06 37.74 -37.62
N GLU A 88 5.11 36.85 -36.63
CA GLU A 88 6.22 36.73 -35.70
C GLU A 88 7.37 35.92 -36.30
N LEU A 89 7.06 34.74 -36.83
CA LEU A 89 8.06 33.81 -37.36
C LEU A 89 8.69 34.36 -38.64
N ALA A 90 7.94 35.02 -39.53
CA ALA A 90 8.48 35.64 -40.74
C ALA A 90 9.60 36.64 -40.43
N LYS A 91 9.43 37.47 -39.39
CA LYS A 91 10.45 38.45 -38.94
C LYS A 91 11.72 37.76 -38.45
N VAL A 92 11.58 36.62 -37.76
CA VAL A 92 12.73 35.84 -37.28
C VAL A 92 13.45 35.18 -38.45
N LEU A 93 12.72 34.59 -39.39
CA LEU A 93 13.29 33.96 -40.59
C LEU A 93 14.02 34.97 -41.49
N GLU A 94 13.47 36.17 -41.65
CA GLU A 94 14.11 37.29 -42.34
C GLU A 94 15.44 37.66 -41.67
N LYS A 95 15.45 37.75 -40.32
CA LYS A 95 16.66 38.02 -39.54
C LYS A 95 17.67 36.88 -39.53
N ALA A 96 17.25 35.64 -39.76
CA ALA A 96 18.14 34.51 -39.96
C ALA A 96 18.65 34.40 -41.40
N GLY A 97 18.02 35.07 -42.37
CA GLY A 97 18.41 35.02 -43.78
C GLY A 97 17.93 33.77 -44.51
N ILE A 98 16.91 33.12 -43.97
CA ILE A 98 16.37 31.85 -44.47
C ILE A 98 14.91 31.99 -44.92
N ALA A 99 14.42 33.23 -45.05
CA ALA A 99 13.11 33.50 -45.64
C ALA A 99 13.12 33.06 -47.12
N GLY A 100 12.40 31.99 -47.43
CA GLY A 100 12.29 31.43 -48.78
C GLY A 100 11.04 31.88 -49.54
N PRO A 101 10.91 31.53 -50.83
CA PRO A 101 9.64 31.63 -51.56
C PRO A 101 8.64 30.58 -51.06
N GLY A 102 7.37 30.95 -50.86
CA GLY A 102 6.30 30.05 -50.40
C GLY A 102 5.71 30.43 -49.04
N SER A 103 4.71 29.69 -48.57
CA SER A 103 4.08 29.94 -47.28
C SER A 103 4.99 29.53 -46.12
N LEU A 104 4.81 30.14 -44.94
CA LEU A 104 5.55 29.74 -43.73
C LEU A 104 5.38 28.24 -43.43
N ARG A 105 4.18 27.72 -43.65
CA ARG A 105 3.84 26.31 -43.50
C ARG A 105 4.78 25.41 -44.33
N ASP A 106 4.95 25.72 -45.61
CA ASP A 106 5.79 24.91 -46.52
C ASP A 106 7.26 24.95 -46.11
N GLN A 107 7.74 26.10 -45.62
CA GLN A 107 9.10 26.24 -45.12
C GLN A 107 9.34 25.39 -43.86
N LEU A 108 8.38 25.37 -42.94
CA LEU A 108 8.46 24.56 -41.72
C LEU A 108 8.40 23.06 -42.03
N LEU A 109 7.50 22.62 -42.92
CA LEU A 109 7.39 21.23 -43.34
C LEU A 109 8.65 20.75 -44.08
N GLY A 110 9.22 21.59 -44.94
CA GLY A 110 10.45 21.27 -45.67
C GLY A 110 11.67 21.03 -44.78
N HIS A 111 11.62 21.50 -43.53
CA HIS A 111 12.69 21.36 -42.52
C HIS A 111 12.27 20.54 -41.30
N GLN A 112 11.10 19.89 -41.36
CA GLN A 112 10.61 19.02 -40.29
C GLN A 112 11.48 17.76 -40.20
N LEU A 113 11.91 17.45 -38.98
CA LEU A 113 12.61 16.21 -38.66
C LEU A 113 11.68 15.26 -37.93
N VAL A 114 11.58 14.04 -38.44
CA VAL A 114 10.98 12.93 -37.71
C VAL A 114 12.06 12.29 -36.84
N LEU A 115 11.89 12.40 -35.53
CA LEU A 115 12.81 11.80 -34.56
C LEU A 115 12.49 10.32 -34.40
N GLY A 116 13.54 9.51 -34.41
CA GLY A 116 13.40 8.06 -34.37
C GLY A 116 14.60 7.37 -33.76
N GLN A 117 14.42 6.07 -33.53
CA GLN A 117 15.43 5.20 -32.90
C GLN A 117 16.05 4.23 -33.89
N ALA A 118 15.46 4.09 -35.09
CA ALA A 118 15.98 3.21 -36.12
C ALA A 118 17.28 3.75 -36.74
N TRP A 119 17.99 2.86 -37.44
CA TRP A 119 19.33 3.18 -37.95
C TRP A 119 19.34 4.25 -39.05
N TRP A 120 18.24 4.43 -39.76
CA TRP A 120 18.14 5.40 -40.85
C TRP A 120 17.35 6.65 -40.47
N GLU A 121 16.81 6.69 -39.24
CA GLU A 121 16.08 7.82 -38.71
C GLU A 121 17.01 8.85 -38.04
N THR A 122 16.50 10.07 -37.88
CA THR A 122 17.18 11.11 -37.12
C THR A 122 17.22 10.69 -35.65
N PRO A 123 18.40 10.47 -35.04
CA PRO A 123 18.48 9.93 -33.69
C PRO A 123 17.80 10.85 -32.67
N GLY A 124 16.77 10.35 -32.01
CA GLY A 124 16.07 11.08 -30.97
C GLY A 124 15.08 10.22 -30.19
N LEU A 125 14.60 10.77 -29.08
CA LEU A 125 13.65 10.11 -28.20
C LEU A 125 12.66 11.16 -27.67
N PRO A 126 11.36 11.09 -28.01
CA PRO A 126 10.35 11.92 -27.38
C PRO A 126 9.74 11.24 -26.14
N PHE A 127 9.33 12.05 -25.16
CA PHE A 127 8.63 11.63 -23.95
C PHE A 127 7.46 12.57 -23.66
N ALA A 128 6.32 12.03 -23.23
CA ALA A 128 5.15 12.76 -22.77
C ALA A 128 4.76 12.31 -21.35
N GLY A 129 4.69 13.26 -20.41
CA GLY A 129 4.33 13.03 -19.02
C GLY A 129 2.82 13.03 -18.73
N THR A 130 2.02 13.55 -19.67
CA THR A 130 0.55 13.52 -19.65
C THR A 130 0.01 12.86 -20.92
N PRO A 131 0.36 11.59 -21.19
CA PRO A 131 -0.01 10.90 -22.43
C PRO A 131 -1.54 10.84 -22.59
N GLY A 132 -2.02 11.16 -23.78
CA GLY A 132 -3.45 11.10 -24.15
C GLY A 132 -4.33 12.22 -23.60
N LEU A 133 -3.79 13.16 -22.81
CA LEU A 133 -4.54 14.33 -22.34
C LEU A 133 -4.34 15.51 -23.29
N GLN A 134 -5.39 15.90 -24.01
CA GLN A 134 -5.36 17.04 -24.91
C GLN A 134 -5.26 18.38 -24.19
N CYS A 135 -4.70 19.39 -24.85
CA CYS A 135 -4.51 20.74 -24.29
C CYS A 135 -5.85 21.35 -23.84
N GLY A 136 -6.87 21.30 -24.70
CA GLY A 136 -8.22 21.76 -24.36
C GLY A 136 -8.86 20.99 -23.19
N ARG A 137 -8.59 19.69 -23.07
CA ARG A 137 -9.08 18.85 -21.94
C ARG A 137 -8.44 19.29 -20.62
N ILE A 138 -7.12 19.49 -20.60
CA ILE A 138 -6.36 19.93 -19.40
C ILE A 138 -6.95 21.23 -18.83
N GLN A 139 -7.23 22.20 -19.69
CA GLN A 139 -7.78 23.49 -19.27
C GLN A 139 -9.22 23.36 -18.75
N ARG A 140 -10.08 22.58 -19.43
CA ARG A 140 -11.46 22.33 -18.98
C ARG A 140 -11.52 21.62 -17.63
N GLU A 141 -10.68 20.60 -17.43
CA GLU A 141 -10.60 19.85 -16.17
C GLU A 141 -10.04 20.71 -15.02
N ALA A 142 -9.12 21.63 -15.30
CA ALA A 142 -8.66 22.61 -14.32
C ALA A 142 -9.77 23.59 -13.90
N ALA A 143 -10.60 24.04 -14.83
CA ALA A 143 -11.76 24.88 -14.51
C ALA A 143 -12.81 24.13 -13.67
N LEU A 144 -13.10 22.87 -14.05
CA LEU A 144 -13.97 21.97 -13.31
C LEU A 144 -13.48 21.79 -11.86
N ALA A 145 -12.21 21.46 -11.67
CA ALA A 145 -11.65 21.23 -10.34
C ALA A 145 -11.68 22.48 -9.45
N ARG A 146 -11.44 23.68 -10.01
CA ARG A 146 -11.60 24.95 -9.28
C ARG A 146 -13.06 25.16 -8.85
N ARG A 147 -14.02 24.85 -9.71
CA ARG A 147 -15.45 25.01 -9.39
C ARG A 147 -15.90 24.03 -8.30
N LEU A 148 -15.58 22.74 -8.45
CA LEU A 148 -15.86 21.72 -7.43
C LEU A 148 -15.22 22.05 -6.08
N GLY A 149 -13.97 22.53 -6.09
CA GLY A 149 -13.32 22.99 -4.85
C GLY A 149 -14.05 24.17 -4.19
N ALA A 150 -14.69 25.05 -4.96
CA ALA A 150 -15.53 26.12 -4.42
C ALA A 150 -16.85 25.58 -3.84
N ILE A 151 -17.48 24.61 -4.52
CA ILE A 151 -18.69 23.93 -4.03
C ILE A 151 -18.41 23.21 -2.71
N LEU A 152 -17.33 22.42 -2.63
CA LEU A 152 -16.98 21.64 -1.45
C LEU A 152 -16.74 22.49 -0.19
N ARG A 153 -16.24 23.72 -0.36
CA ARG A 153 -16.04 24.70 0.72
C ARG A 153 -17.34 25.30 1.27
N GLN A 154 -18.44 25.20 0.52
CA GLN A 154 -19.76 25.70 0.92
C GLN A 154 -20.62 24.60 1.57
N LEU A 155 -20.24 23.33 1.43
CA LEU A 155 -20.96 22.20 2.02
C LEU A 155 -20.71 22.11 3.54
N PRO A 156 -21.68 21.62 4.33
CA PRO A 156 -21.53 21.41 5.77
C PRO A 156 -20.42 20.40 6.11
N ASP A 157 -19.71 20.62 7.22
CA ASP A 157 -18.56 19.79 7.65
C ASP A 157 -18.93 18.44 8.29
N GLY A 158 -20.22 18.07 8.34
CA GLY A 158 -20.71 16.83 8.96
C GLY A 158 -21.18 15.73 8.01
N LEU A 159 -21.18 15.96 6.69
CA LEU A 159 -21.66 14.98 5.71
C LEU A 159 -20.71 13.78 5.59
N ALA A 160 -21.27 12.57 5.44
CA ALA A 160 -20.47 11.40 5.11
C ALA A 160 -19.78 11.60 3.74
N PRO A 161 -18.63 10.94 3.47
CA PRO A 161 -17.88 11.15 2.24
C PRO A 161 -18.72 11.02 0.95
N PHE A 162 -19.54 9.98 0.87
CA PHE A 162 -20.40 9.72 -0.29
C PHE A 162 -21.52 10.77 -0.43
N GLU A 163 -22.17 11.15 0.67
CA GLU A 163 -23.19 12.22 0.68
C GLU A 163 -22.60 13.56 0.23
N ARG A 164 -21.36 13.86 0.65
CA ARG A 164 -20.65 15.08 0.26
C ARG A 164 -20.31 15.09 -1.23
N LEU A 165 -19.89 13.96 -1.78
CA LEU A 165 -19.70 13.79 -3.23
C LEU A 165 -21.03 13.97 -3.98
N GLN A 166 -22.12 13.40 -3.48
CA GLN A 166 -23.42 13.47 -4.14
C GLN A 166 -24.00 14.89 -4.13
N ALA A 167 -23.90 15.60 -3.01
CA ALA A 167 -24.25 17.02 -2.95
C ALA A 167 -23.43 17.88 -3.94
N ALA A 168 -22.14 17.58 -4.10
CA ALA A 168 -21.31 18.25 -5.08
C ALA A 168 -21.73 17.95 -6.53
N ARG A 169 -22.12 16.70 -6.83
CA ARG A 169 -22.67 16.30 -8.13
C ARG A 169 -23.96 17.05 -8.44
N ASP A 170 -24.90 17.09 -7.50
CA ASP A 170 -26.21 17.73 -7.69
C ASP A 170 -26.05 19.23 -7.99
N LEU A 171 -25.25 19.93 -7.18
CA LEU A 171 -24.98 21.36 -7.39
C LEU A 171 -24.32 21.63 -8.74
N LEU A 172 -23.34 20.82 -9.13
CA LEU A 172 -22.65 20.99 -10.41
C LEU A 172 -23.56 20.68 -11.60
N TRP A 173 -24.46 19.70 -11.48
CA TRP A 173 -25.40 19.31 -12.54
C TRP A 173 -26.35 20.46 -12.90
N HIS A 174 -26.79 21.25 -11.91
CA HIS A 174 -27.68 22.39 -12.09
C HIS A 174 -27.02 23.60 -12.79
N GLU A 175 -25.69 23.72 -12.77
CA GLU A 175 -24.97 24.83 -13.43
C GLU A 175 -24.91 24.74 -14.97
N GLY A 176 -25.26 23.58 -15.56
CA GLY A 176 -25.36 23.38 -17.01
C GLY A 176 -24.03 23.30 -17.77
N ASN A 177 -23.08 24.19 -17.49
CA ASN A 177 -21.80 24.34 -18.21
C ASN A 177 -20.81 23.19 -18.00
N PHE A 178 -21.04 22.34 -16.99
CA PHE A 178 -20.16 21.23 -16.63
C PHE A 178 -20.77 19.84 -16.85
N LYS A 179 -21.91 19.73 -17.55
CA LYS A 179 -22.56 18.43 -17.81
C LYS A 179 -21.66 17.41 -18.51
N TRP A 180 -20.74 17.88 -19.37
CA TRP A 180 -19.74 17.05 -20.04
C TRP A 180 -18.83 16.28 -19.06
N ALA A 181 -18.65 16.79 -17.82
CA ALA A 181 -17.76 16.19 -16.83
C ALA A 181 -18.32 14.90 -16.21
N PHE A 182 -19.63 14.67 -16.32
CA PHE A 182 -20.31 13.46 -15.84
C PHE A 182 -20.15 12.28 -16.81
N ALA A 183 -19.70 12.52 -18.04
CA ALA A 183 -19.32 11.46 -18.96
C ALA A 183 -17.91 10.95 -18.59
N PRO A 184 -17.74 9.65 -18.27
CA PRO A 184 -16.45 9.11 -17.91
C PRO A 184 -15.50 9.16 -19.11
N GLU A 185 -14.28 9.65 -18.88
CA GLU A 185 -13.24 9.68 -19.90
C GLU A 185 -11.93 9.17 -19.30
N ALA A 186 -11.41 8.07 -19.86
CA ALA A 186 -10.18 7.46 -19.38
C ALA A 186 -8.99 8.44 -19.48
N ALA A 187 -8.05 8.34 -18.55
CA ALA A 187 -6.80 9.10 -18.56
C ALA A 187 -5.64 8.13 -18.38
N LEU A 188 -4.83 7.94 -19.44
CA LEU A 188 -3.73 6.98 -19.44
C LEU A 188 -2.73 7.24 -18.30
N CYS A 189 -2.49 8.51 -17.97
CA CYS A 189 -1.59 8.93 -16.90
C CYS A 189 -2.07 8.57 -15.47
N LEU A 190 -3.29 8.04 -15.31
CA LEU A 190 -3.82 7.55 -14.04
C LEU A 190 -3.65 6.04 -13.88
N LYS A 191 -3.41 5.30 -14.96
CA LYS A 191 -3.21 3.85 -14.90
C LYS A 191 -2.07 3.47 -13.96
N ALA A 192 -2.20 2.32 -13.29
CA ALA A 192 -1.12 1.71 -12.50
C ALA A 192 0.07 1.32 -13.39
N ALA A 193 1.22 1.03 -12.76
CA ALA A 193 2.34 0.44 -13.48
C ALA A 193 1.95 -0.96 -14.01
N PRO A 194 2.41 -1.35 -15.21
CA PRO A 194 2.16 -2.69 -15.74
C PRO A 194 2.85 -3.75 -14.86
N ASP A 195 2.22 -4.93 -14.72
CA ASP A 195 2.69 -6.03 -13.86
C ASP A 195 4.16 -6.40 -14.10
N SER A 196 4.88 -6.69 -13.02
CA SER A 196 6.32 -6.99 -12.98
C SER A 196 6.76 -8.33 -13.62
N GLY A 197 5.87 -8.98 -14.38
CA GLY A 197 6.14 -10.25 -15.07
C GLY A 197 7.04 -10.12 -16.30
N LEU A 198 7.16 -11.18 -17.10
CA LEU A 198 7.85 -11.13 -18.41
C LEU A 198 7.05 -10.38 -19.48
N THR A 199 5.78 -10.10 -19.22
CA THR A 199 4.81 -9.43 -20.10
C THR A 199 5.27 -8.06 -20.62
N PRO A 200 5.87 -7.17 -19.81
CA PRO A 200 6.42 -5.90 -20.28
C PRO A 200 7.65 -6.06 -21.19
N LEU A 201 8.46 -7.11 -20.95
CA LEU A 201 9.62 -7.43 -21.77
C LEU A 201 9.16 -7.93 -23.16
N VAL A 202 8.12 -8.77 -23.18
CA VAL A 202 7.41 -9.17 -24.40
C VAL A 202 6.79 -7.94 -25.11
N ARG A 203 6.02 -7.09 -24.43
CA ARG A 203 5.49 -5.84 -25.04
C ARG A 203 6.60 -4.92 -25.57
N GLY A 204 7.74 -4.84 -24.89
CA GLY A 204 8.90 -4.05 -25.33
C GLY A 204 9.56 -4.57 -26.60
N PHE A 205 9.55 -5.89 -26.82
CA PHE A 205 10.06 -6.51 -28.05
C PHE A 205 9.01 -6.64 -29.16
N PHE A 206 7.70 -6.58 -28.87
CA PHE A 206 6.62 -6.88 -29.83
C PHE A 206 5.62 -5.72 -30.06
N GLY A 207 5.79 -4.56 -29.41
CA GLY A 207 5.00 -3.33 -29.63
C GLY A 207 3.58 -3.33 -29.03
N ASP A 208 2.84 -2.24 -29.24
CA ASP A 208 1.45 -2.04 -28.76
C ASP A 208 0.38 -2.70 -29.66
N ALA A 209 0.80 -3.48 -30.67
CA ALA A 209 -0.08 -4.18 -31.60
C ALA A 209 -0.73 -5.45 -31.02
N ILE A 210 -0.60 -5.68 -29.71
CA ILE A 210 -1.11 -6.86 -29.00
C ILE A 210 -2.30 -6.43 -28.13
N PRO A 211 -3.56 -6.67 -28.54
CA PRO A 211 -4.71 -6.47 -27.67
C PRO A 211 -4.68 -7.46 -26.49
N GLU A 212 -5.23 -7.07 -25.34
CA GLU A 212 -5.35 -7.88 -24.11
C GLU A 212 -6.18 -9.16 -24.24
N ARG A 213 -6.64 -9.51 -25.44
CA ARG A 213 -7.46 -10.70 -25.67
C ARG A 213 -6.68 -11.68 -26.50
N SER A 214 -6.23 -12.75 -25.82
CA SER A 214 -5.89 -14.07 -26.34
C SER A 214 -4.96 -14.09 -27.56
N PHE A 215 -3.76 -14.63 -27.35
CA PHE A 215 -2.73 -14.94 -28.34
C PHE A 215 -3.26 -15.37 -29.73
N ASP A 216 -3.55 -14.41 -30.62
CA ASP A 216 -3.73 -14.68 -32.04
C ASP A 216 -2.35 -14.88 -32.67
N ALA A 217 -1.92 -16.13 -32.72
CA ALA A 217 -0.60 -16.57 -33.17
C ALA A 217 -0.18 -16.01 -34.55
N LEU A 218 -1.14 -15.70 -35.44
CA LEU A 218 -0.86 -15.11 -36.76
C LEU A 218 -0.44 -13.63 -36.71
N ALA A 219 -1.01 -12.84 -35.80
CA ALA A 219 -0.61 -11.44 -35.63
C ALA A 219 0.77 -11.34 -34.94
N ALA A 220 1.02 -12.24 -33.98
CA ALA A 220 2.34 -12.41 -33.37
C ALA A 220 3.39 -12.83 -34.41
N MET A 221 3.09 -13.76 -35.33
CA MET A 221 4.02 -14.15 -36.41
C MET A 221 4.28 -13.02 -37.42
N ARG A 222 3.27 -12.26 -37.82
CA ARG A 222 3.46 -11.13 -38.76
C ARG A 222 4.32 -10.04 -38.14
N THR A 223 4.06 -9.69 -36.88
CA THR A 223 4.81 -8.64 -36.17
C THR A 223 6.22 -9.12 -35.79
N ALA A 224 6.37 -10.37 -35.35
CA ALA A 224 7.69 -10.97 -35.19
C ALA A 224 8.47 -11.04 -36.51
N ALA A 225 7.81 -11.24 -37.65
CA ALA A 225 8.44 -11.19 -38.96
C ALA A 225 8.87 -9.77 -39.35
N CYS A 226 8.04 -8.74 -39.09
CA CYS A 226 8.41 -7.34 -39.31
C CYS A 226 9.57 -6.89 -38.40
N ILE A 227 9.61 -7.35 -37.16
CA ILE A 227 10.68 -7.03 -36.19
C ILE A 227 11.95 -7.82 -36.49
N ALA A 228 11.82 -9.08 -36.89
CA ALA A 228 12.93 -9.84 -37.44
C ALA A 228 13.47 -9.16 -38.70
N LEU A 229 12.61 -8.66 -39.59
CA LEU A 229 13.00 -7.88 -40.77
C LEU A 229 13.70 -6.56 -40.40
N ASP A 230 13.24 -5.83 -39.38
CA ASP A 230 13.89 -4.60 -38.91
C ASP A 230 15.20 -4.88 -38.19
N PHE A 231 15.27 -5.90 -37.34
CA PHE A 231 16.50 -6.36 -36.70
C PHE A 231 17.51 -6.86 -37.75
N LEU A 232 17.03 -7.60 -38.76
CA LEU A 232 17.82 -8.03 -39.91
C LEU A 232 18.21 -6.85 -40.81
N ALA A 233 17.42 -5.80 -40.96
CA ALA A 233 17.77 -4.62 -41.74
C ALA A 233 18.75 -3.67 -41.01
N THR A 234 18.66 -3.62 -39.68
CA THR A 234 19.41 -2.68 -38.81
C THR A 234 20.75 -3.26 -38.37
N ILE A 235 20.80 -4.56 -38.07
CA ILE A 235 21.99 -5.26 -37.58
C ILE A 235 22.35 -6.43 -38.52
N GLY A 236 21.37 -7.15 -39.05
CA GLY A 236 21.60 -8.39 -39.80
C GLY A 236 22.18 -8.24 -41.20
N TRP A 237 21.86 -7.20 -41.98
CA TRP A 237 22.22 -7.10 -43.40
C TRP A 237 23.73 -7.11 -43.64
N PRO A 238 24.57 -6.43 -42.83
CA PRO A 238 26.02 -6.59 -42.88
C PRO A 238 26.49 -8.04 -42.61
N PHE A 239 25.83 -8.77 -41.70
CA PHE A 239 26.18 -10.16 -41.38
C PHE A 239 25.57 -11.17 -42.37
N LEU A 240 24.43 -10.85 -42.97
CA LEU A 240 23.76 -11.64 -44.01
C LEU A 240 24.49 -11.54 -45.33
N LEU A 241 25.10 -10.39 -45.64
CA LEU A 241 25.99 -10.25 -46.80
C LEU A 241 27.24 -11.11 -46.63
N ILE A 242 27.81 -11.16 -45.42
CA ILE A 242 28.95 -12.02 -45.07
C ILE A 242 28.54 -13.51 -45.09
N ALA A 243 27.37 -13.84 -44.56
CA ALA A 243 26.82 -15.20 -44.58
C ALA A 243 26.46 -15.66 -46.00
N LEU A 244 25.92 -14.79 -46.85
CA LEU A 244 25.60 -15.07 -48.25
C LEU A 244 26.88 -15.28 -49.08
N LEU A 245 27.94 -14.51 -48.82
CA LEU A 245 29.27 -14.72 -49.39
C LEU A 245 29.91 -16.05 -48.92
N LEU A 246 29.58 -16.52 -47.71
CA LEU A 246 30.03 -17.82 -47.18
C LEU A 246 29.19 -19.01 -47.69
N VAL A 247 27.89 -18.81 -47.93
CA VAL A 247 26.98 -19.82 -48.52
C VAL A 247 27.34 -20.12 -49.98
N ILE A 248 27.85 -19.14 -50.73
CA ILE A 248 28.38 -19.37 -52.09
C ILE A 248 29.64 -20.26 -52.06
N GLY A 249 30.33 -20.37 -50.92
CA GLY A 249 31.43 -21.31 -50.69
C GLY A 249 31.01 -22.70 -50.17
N ALA A 250 29.70 -22.98 -50.05
CA ALA A 250 29.17 -24.13 -49.32
C ALA A 250 29.06 -25.41 -50.16
N ALA A 251 30.20 -26.00 -50.51
CA ALA A 251 30.27 -27.44 -50.75
C ALA A 251 31.23 -28.04 -49.72
N ARG A 252 30.75 -28.28 -48.47
CA ARG A 252 31.14 -29.35 -47.51
C ARG A 252 30.34 -29.17 -46.20
N PHE A 253 29.40 -30.08 -45.92
CA PHE A 253 28.35 -29.92 -44.90
C PHE A 253 28.81 -30.17 -43.43
N MET A 254 30.03 -30.68 -43.19
CA MET A 254 30.57 -30.83 -41.83
C MET A 254 31.34 -29.59 -41.33
N SER A 255 31.84 -28.73 -42.21
CA SER A 255 32.49 -27.46 -41.82
C SER A 255 31.49 -26.36 -41.46
N ALA A 256 30.18 -26.59 -41.59
CA ALA A 256 29.15 -25.59 -41.29
C ALA A 256 28.94 -25.39 -39.79
N ILE A 257 29.02 -26.46 -38.98
CA ILE A 257 28.94 -26.37 -37.51
C ILE A 257 30.23 -25.74 -36.97
N ASP A 258 31.39 -26.18 -37.45
CA ASP A 258 32.68 -25.59 -37.09
C ASP A 258 32.79 -24.13 -37.52
N ALA A 259 32.24 -23.77 -38.69
CA ALA A 259 32.14 -22.38 -39.14
C ALA A 259 31.14 -21.58 -38.29
N LEU A 260 30.03 -22.17 -37.85
CA LEU A 260 29.07 -21.49 -36.96
C LEU A 260 29.68 -21.25 -35.57
N VAL A 261 30.42 -22.23 -35.05
CA VAL A 261 31.18 -22.11 -33.78
C VAL A 261 32.31 -21.10 -33.94
N LEU A 262 33.04 -21.12 -35.05
CA LEU A 262 34.11 -20.15 -35.34
C LEU A 262 33.55 -18.75 -35.54
N VAL A 263 32.43 -18.58 -36.24
CA VAL A 263 31.72 -17.31 -36.38
C VAL A 263 31.22 -16.85 -35.02
N GLY A 264 30.63 -17.74 -34.21
CA GLY A 264 30.22 -17.44 -32.84
C GLY A 264 31.40 -16.99 -31.98
N LEU A 265 32.55 -17.66 -32.09
CA LEU A 265 33.79 -17.30 -31.39
C LEU A 265 34.36 -15.98 -31.90
N LEU A 266 34.37 -15.73 -33.21
CA LEU A 266 34.82 -14.48 -33.81
C LEU A 266 33.90 -13.32 -33.44
N LEU A 267 32.59 -13.54 -33.38
CA LEU A 267 31.61 -12.57 -32.89
C LEU A 267 31.80 -12.30 -31.39
N ALA A 268 32.08 -13.33 -30.58
CA ALA A 268 32.39 -13.17 -29.17
C ALA A 268 33.70 -12.40 -28.97
N VAL A 269 34.74 -12.69 -29.74
CA VAL A 269 36.01 -11.96 -29.74
C VAL A 269 35.79 -10.52 -30.18
N LEU A 270 35.03 -10.29 -31.25
CA LEU A 270 34.67 -8.94 -31.71
C LEU A 270 33.87 -8.18 -30.65
N ALA A 271 32.91 -8.82 -29.99
CA ALA A 271 32.15 -8.24 -28.90
C ALA A 271 33.06 -7.86 -27.72
N VAL A 272 33.99 -8.75 -27.33
CA VAL A 272 35.00 -8.46 -26.31
C VAL A 272 35.89 -7.29 -26.73
N LEU A 273 36.38 -7.25 -27.98
CA LEU A 273 37.19 -6.15 -28.50
C LEU A 273 36.42 -4.82 -28.52
N VAL A 274 35.14 -4.86 -28.90
CA VAL A 274 34.23 -3.70 -28.86
C VAL A 274 34.05 -3.21 -27.43
N VAL A 275 33.80 -4.10 -26.47
CA VAL A 275 33.68 -3.76 -25.05
C VAL A 275 34.99 -3.18 -24.50
N LEU A 276 36.14 -3.80 -24.81
CA LEU A 276 37.46 -3.29 -24.42
C LEU A 276 37.73 -1.91 -25.03
N ARG A 277 37.35 -1.69 -26.29
CA ARG A 277 37.49 -0.39 -26.96
C ARG A 277 36.57 0.66 -26.36
N LEU A 278 35.30 0.33 -26.09
CA LEU A 278 34.37 1.20 -25.38
C LEU A 278 34.90 1.56 -23.99
N ARG A 279 35.45 0.60 -23.24
CA ARG A 279 36.06 0.82 -21.94
C ARG A 279 37.30 1.72 -22.00
N ARG A 280 38.14 1.57 -23.03
CA ARG A 280 39.26 2.50 -23.28
C ARG A 280 38.76 3.92 -23.59
N LEU A 281 37.72 4.05 -24.41
CA LEU A 281 37.10 5.36 -24.73
C LEU A 281 36.41 5.98 -23.50
N GLU A 282 35.86 5.17 -22.61
CA GLU A 282 35.26 5.58 -21.34
C GLU A 282 36.34 6.12 -20.39
N ILE A 283 37.41 5.35 -20.16
CA ILE A 283 38.53 5.77 -19.30
C ILE A 283 39.22 7.02 -19.84
N GLY A 284 39.29 7.17 -21.17
CA GLY A 284 39.85 8.34 -21.82
C GLY A 284 38.96 9.60 -21.79
N ASN A 285 37.70 9.49 -21.38
CA ASN A 285 36.83 10.66 -21.24
C ASN A 285 37.22 11.45 -19.98
N THR A 286 37.67 12.69 -20.18
CA THR A 286 38.06 13.56 -19.07
C THR A 286 36.83 14.34 -18.59
N PRO A 287 36.37 14.16 -17.33
CA PRO A 287 35.27 14.93 -16.78
C PRO A 287 35.62 16.41 -16.69
N GLU A 288 34.64 17.27 -16.92
CA GLU A 288 34.78 18.70 -16.72
C GLU A 288 34.14 19.07 -15.38
N ASP A 289 34.96 19.42 -14.38
CA ASP A 289 34.49 19.63 -12.99
C ASP A 289 34.49 21.10 -12.55
N ARG A 290 34.69 22.04 -13.48
CA ARG A 290 34.71 23.48 -13.16
C ARG A 290 33.33 24.03 -12.85
N GLU A 291 33.25 25.05 -12.01
CA GLU A 291 32.00 25.79 -11.83
C GLU A 291 31.55 26.46 -13.15
N PRO A 292 30.24 26.53 -13.42
CA PRO A 292 29.72 27.30 -14.53
C PRO A 292 30.00 28.79 -14.32
N ALA A 293 30.20 29.54 -15.41
CA ALA A 293 30.41 30.98 -15.32
C ALA A 293 29.16 31.67 -14.77
N SER A 294 29.34 32.57 -13.80
CA SER A 294 28.22 33.25 -13.14
C SER A 294 27.33 34.03 -14.12
N ALA A 295 27.90 34.66 -15.14
CA ALA A 295 27.14 35.43 -16.13
C ALA A 295 26.22 34.53 -16.98
N ASP A 296 26.69 33.35 -17.36
CA ASP A 296 25.91 32.37 -18.14
C ASP A 296 24.75 31.82 -17.31
N VAL A 297 25.03 31.48 -16.05
CA VAL A 297 24.00 31.02 -15.09
C VAL A 297 22.95 32.10 -14.88
N GLN A 298 23.34 33.36 -14.67
CA GLN A 298 22.41 34.48 -14.53
C GLN A 298 21.58 34.72 -15.80
N ALA A 299 22.16 34.52 -17.00
CA ALA A 299 21.42 34.64 -18.25
C ALA A 299 20.31 33.57 -18.37
N VAL A 300 20.58 32.33 -17.95
CA VAL A 300 19.57 31.27 -17.91
C VAL A 300 18.52 31.55 -16.82
N MET A 301 18.94 31.89 -15.61
CA MET A 301 18.03 32.15 -14.47
C MET A 301 17.03 33.28 -14.73
N ARG A 302 17.39 34.28 -15.55
CA ARG A 302 16.47 35.36 -15.93
C ARG A 302 15.20 34.87 -16.63
N GLY A 303 15.25 33.71 -17.28
CA GLY A 303 14.11 33.07 -17.94
C GLY A 303 13.44 31.96 -17.14
N GLU A 304 13.90 31.66 -15.92
CA GLU A 304 13.39 30.58 -15.07
C GLU A 304 12.44 31.13 -13.97
N GLY A 305 11.44 30.35 -13.58
CA GLY A 305 10.60 30.63 -12.39
C GLY A 305 9.44 31.61 -12.61
N HIS A 306 9.17 32.05 -13.84
CA HIS A 306 8.04 32.94 -14.16
C HIS A 306 6.68 32.22 -14.14
N THR A 307 6.67 30.90 -14.30
CA THR A 307 5.46 30.06 -14.28
C THR A 307 5.70 28.82 -13.40
N ALA A 308 4.68 27.99 -13.20
CA ALA A 308 4.83 26.72 -12.49
C ALA A 308 5.79 25.75 -13.23
N GLN A 309 5.95 25.95 -14.54
CA GLN A 309 6.81 25.16 -15.41
C GLN A 309 8.03 25.96 -15.85
N ASN A 310 9.05 25.24 -16.33
CA ASN A 310 10.25 25.79 -16.95
C ASN A 310 10.66 24.96 -18.17
N LEU A 311 11.41 25.58 -19.08
CA LEU A 311 12.09 24.89 -20.18
C LEU A 311 13.57 24.74 -19.90
N LEU A 312 14.03 23.50 -19.88
CA LEU A 312 15.44 23.17 -20.00
C LEU A 312 15.82 23.13 -21.49
N PHE A 313 16.73 23.99 -21.92
CA PHE A 313 17.41 23.89 -23.22
C PHE A 313 18.90 23.67 -23.01
N SER A 314 19.40 22.53 -23.47
CA SER A 314 20.82 22.17 -23.36
C SER A 314 21.39 21.70 -24.69
N VAL A 315 22.63 22.08 -24.96
CA VAL A 315 23.38 21.71 -26.17
C VAL A 315 24.69 21.07 -25.72
N SER A 316 24.76 19.75 -25.81
CA SER A 316 25.94 18.95 -25.45
C SER A 316 26.72 18.54 -26.70
N ARG A 317 28.04 18.44 -26.61
CA ARG A 317 28.86 17.91 -27.72
C ARG A 317 29.12 16.41 -27.53
N LEU A 318 28.79 15.62 -28.54
CA LEU A 318 29.05 14.19 -28.60
C LEU A 318 30.54 13.89 -28.73
N GLN A 319 31.00 12.76 -28.21
CA GLN A 319 32.35 12.26 -28.39
C GLN A 319 32.62 11.80 -29.84
N PRO A 320 33.89 11.82 -30.32
CA PRO A 320 34.21 11.40 -31.68
C PRO A 320 34.08 9.89 -31.87
N GLY A 321 33.82 9.50 -33.12
CA GLY A 321 33.98 8.11 -33.57
C GLY A 321 32.67 7.33 -33.76
N LEU A 322 32.71 6.36 -34.67
CA LEU A 322 31.55 5.54 -35.04
C LEU A 322 31.01 4.72 -33.87
N LEU A 323 31.91 4.23 -33.01
CA LEU A 323 31.54 3.40 -31.87
C LEU A 323 30.71 4.17 -30.82
N ARG A 324 30.97 5.48 -30.64
CA ARG A 324 30.18 6.35 -29.76
C ARG A 324 28.82 6.70 -30.35
N ARG A 325 28.74 6.85 -31.67
CA ARG A 325 27.45 7.01 -32.37
C ARG A 325 26.58 5.76 -32.22
N PHE A 326 27.18 4.57 -32.32
CA PHE A 326 26.49 3.30 -32.06
C PHE A 326 26.01 3.22 -30.60
N ALA A 327 26.90 3.48 -29.64
CA ALA A 327 26.55 3.47 -28.21
C ALA A 327 25.40 4.43 -27.86
N LEU A 328 25.40 5.64 -28.43
CA LEU A 328 24.31 6.60 -28.23
C LEU A 328 22.96 6.09 -28.77
N ARG A 329 22.95 5.51 -29.98
CA ARG A 329 21.74 4.93 -30.57
C ARG A 329 21.19 3.77 -29.74
N PHE A 330 22.09 2.87 -29.31
CA PHE A 330 21.72 1.80 -28.39
C PHE A 330 21.16 2.35 -27.07
N SER A 331 21.72 3.46 -26.58
CA SER A 331 21.23 4.15 -25.38
C SER A 331 19.79 4.66 -25.57
N PHE A 332 19.49 5.34 -26.69
CA PHE A 332 18.12 5.79 -26.99
C PHE A 332 17.13 4.64 -27.11
N PHE A 333 17.52 3.55 -27.80
CA PHE A 333 16.71 2.34 -27.86
C PHE A 333 16.42 1.76 -26.46
N SER A 334 17.47 1.56 -25.65
CA SER A 334 17.34 0.99 -24.30
C SER A 334 16.46 1.83 -23.36
N VAL A 335 16.60 3.16 -23.42
CA VAL A 335 15.76 4.08 -22.63
C VAL A 335 14.33 4.14 -23.19
N GLY A 336 14.15 4.01 -24.50
CA GLY A 336 12.85 3.90 -25.14
C GLY A 336 12.03 2.69 -24.65
N LEU A 337 12.69 1.61 -24.24
CA LEU A 337 12.02 0.43 -23.65
C LEU A 337 11.51 0.66 -22.22
N VAL A 338 12.05 1.65 -21.49
CA VAL A 338 11.66 1.93 -20.09
C VAL A 338 10.17 2.28 -19.97
N LYS A 339 9.55 2.84 -21.03
CA LYS A 339 8.12 3.16 -21.07
C LYS A 339 7.20 1.94 -20.83
N TYR A 340 7.69 0.73 -21.10
CA TYR A 340 6.94 -0.51 -20.89
C TYR A 340 6.99 -0.99 -19.45
N PHE A 341 7.96 -0.55 -18.65
CA PHE A 341 8.15 -0.93 -17.26
C PHE A 341 7.71 0.16 -16.28
N CYS A 342 7.46 1.37 -16.77
CA CYS A 342 7.05 2.51 -15.96
C CYS A 342 5.56 2.79 -16.09
N ARG A 343 4.99 3.43 -15.06
CA ARG A 343 3.65 4.00 -15.13
C ARG A 343 3.54 4.99 -16.31
N PRO A 344 2.45 4.98 -17.10
CA PRO A 344 2.32 5.91 -18.22
C PRO A 344 2.45 7.37 -17.79
N GLY A 345 3.33 8.11 -18.46
CA GLY A 345 3.63 9.51 -18.13
C GLY A 345 4.64 9.71 -16.98
N PHE A 346 5.31 8.65 -16.56
CA PHE A 346 6.40 8.68 -15.59
C PHE A 346 7.69 8.17 -16.22
N LEU A 347 8.82 8.69 -15.76
CA LEU A 347 10.14 8.19 -16.12
C LEU A 347 10.83 7.67 -14.86
N GLY A 348 10.75 6.36 -14.63
CA GLY A 348 11.05 5.78 -13.32
C GLY A 348 10.09 6.32 -12.27
N ALA A 349 10.64 6.89 -11.18
CA ALA A 349 9.84 7.58 -10.15
C ALA A 349 9.61 9.08 -10.45
N ASN A 350 10.27 9.63 -11.48
CA ASN A 350 10.14 11.06 -11.79
C ASN A 350 8.77 11.34 -12.41
N ARG A 351 8.08 12.32 -11.83
CA ARG A 351 6.70 12.70 -12.17
C ARG A 351 6.55 14.12 -12.69
N VAL A 352 7.60 14.94 -12.68
CA VAL A 352 7.53 16.41 -12.91
C VAL A 352 7.75 16.84 -14.36
N ILE A 353 8.03 15.90 -15.26
CA ILE A 353 8.30 16.18 -16.68
C ILE A 353 6.97 16.24 -17.45
N HIS A 354 6.69 17.34 -18.15
CA HIS A 354 5.57 17.43 -19.09
C HIS A 354 5.93 16.79 -20.43
N PHE A 355 7.01 17.26 -21.06
CA PHE A 355 7.52 16.73 -22.31
C PHE A 355 9.03 16.84 -22.32
N ALA A 356 9.71 15.80 -22.81
CA ALA A 356 11.15 15.82 -22.99
C ALA A 356 11.51 15.26 -24.36
N ARG A 357 12.58 15.77 -24.96
CA ARG A 357 13.09 15.28 -26.23
C ARG A 357 14.60 15.40 -26.34
N TRP A 358 15.20 14.36 -26.91
CA TRP A 358 16.59 14.35 -27.35
C TRP A 358 16.60 14.41 -28.88
N LEU A 359 17.50 15.21 -29.45
CA LEU A 359 17.80 15.16 -30.87
C LEU A 359 19.30 15.35 -31.11
N VAL A 360 19.83 14.69 -32.14
CA VAL A 360 21.16 15.01 -32.68
C VAL A 360 20.95 15.93 -33.89
N VAL A 361 21.53 17.12 -33.87
CA VAL A 361 21.36 18.10 -34.95
C VAL A 361 22.01 17.55 -36.22
N PRO A 362 21.28 17.42 -37.35
CA PRO A 362 21.79 16.83 -38.58
C PRO A 362 23.11 17.46 -39.03
N GLY A 363 24.06 16.63 -39.45
CA GLY A 363 25.38 17.09 -39.93
C GLY A 363 26.35 17.59 -38.85
N THR A 364 25.96 17.61 -37.57
CA THR A 364 26.81 18.08 -36.47
C THR A 364 27.09 16.98 -35.44
N ARG A 365 27.91 17.29 -34.42
CA ARG A 365 28.05 16.48 -33.20
C ARG A 365 27.33 17.10 -32.00
N GLN A 366 26.35 17.95 -32.24
CA GLN A 366 25.59 18.59 -31.19
C GLN A 366 24.34 17.75 -30.87
N MET A 367 24.21 17.36 -29.61
CA MET A 367 23.01 16.75 -29.06
C MET A 367 22.25 17.81 -28.28
N VAL A 368 21.01 18.06 -28.67
CA VAL A 368 20.10 18.95 -27.97
C VAL A 368 19.20 18.11 -27.07
N PHE A 369 19.07 18.54 -25.81
CA PHE A 369 18.06 18.03 -24.91
C PHE A 369 17.17 19.16 -24.43
N LEU A 370 15.87 18.93 -24.58
CA LEU A 370 14.80 19.84 -24.26
C LEU A 370 13.86 19.17 -23.27
N SER A 371 13.52 19.83 -22.18
CA SER A 371 12.54 19.32 -21.22
C SER A 371 11.69 20.44 -20.64
N ASN A 372 10.37 20.31 -20.77
CA ASN A 372 9.40 21.12 -20.05
C ASN A 372 9.11 20.42 -18.71
N TYR A 373 9.36 21.08 -17.58
CA TYR A 373 9.29 20.47 -16.25
C TYR A 373 8.71 21.40 -15.18
N ASP A 374 8.23 20.83 -14.08
CA ASP A 374 7.66 21.57 -12.95
C ASP A 374 8.73 22.04 -11.96
N GLY A 375 8.50 23.22 -11.35
CA GLY A 375 9.28 23.68 -10.20
C GLY A 375 10.69 24.15 -10.54
N SER A 376 11.59 24.10 -9.56
CA SER A 376 12.94 24.67 -9.69
C SER A 376 13.89 23.74 -10.45
N TRP A 377 14.86 24.33 -11.15
CA TRP A 377 15.89 23.58 -11.87
C TRP A 377 16.66 22.58 -10.98
N GLN A 378 17.05 23.00 -9.77
CA GLN A 378 17.79 22.14 -8.84
C GLN A 378 16.96 20.96 -8.34
N GLY A 379 15.66 21.17 -8.12
CA GLY A 379 14.72 20.10 -7.78
C GLY A 379 14.60 19.08 -8.93
N TYR A 380 14.38 19.59 -10.14
CA TYR A 380 14.28 18.78 -11.35
C TYR A 380 15.49 17.88 -11.59
N VAL A 381 16.71 18.41 -11.55
CA VAL A 381 17.93 17.60 -11.75
C VAL A 381 18.14 16.64 -10.58
N GLY A 382 17.82 17.05 -9.35
CA GLY A 382 17.91 16.20 -8.16
C GLY A 382 17.08 14.92 -8.25
N ASP A 383 15.87 14.99 -8.82
CA ASP A 383 14.97 13.84 -8.95
C ASP A 383 15.54 12.72 -9.83
N PHE A 384 16.41 13.02 -10.80
CA PHE A 384 17.08 12.00 -11.60
C PHE A 384 18.20 11.27 -10.87
N VAL A 385 18.76 11.88 -9.83
CA VAL A 385 19.90 11.34 -9.08
C VAL A 385 19.45 10.45 -7.91
N ILE A 386 18.29 10.76 -7.32
CA ILE A 386 17.75 10.04 -6.16
C ILE A 386 17.31 8.61 -6.53
N ASN A 387 16.87 8.36 -7.77
CA ASN A 387 16.46 7.04 -8.22
C ASN A 387 17.55 6.37 -9.08
N THR A 388 18.01 5.19 -8.65
CA THR A 388 19.03 4.39 -9.34
C THR A 388 18.70 4.10 -10.80
N ALA A 389 17.44 3.82 -11.14
CA ALA A 389 17.03 3.58 -12.53
C ALA A 389 17.09 4.85 -13.39
N GLY A 390 16.74 6.01 -12.80
CA GLY A 390 16.83 7.32 -13.46
C GLY A 390 18.28 7.72 -13.74
N ALA A 391 19.16 7.60 -12.72
CA ALA A 391 20.57 7.92 -12.84
C ALA A 391 21.26 7.08 -13.93
N LYS A 392 20.90 5.80 -14.02
CA LYS A 392 21.40 4.88 -15.05
C LYS A 392 20.97 5.26 -16.47
N GLY A 393 19.70 5.66 -16.66
CA GLY A 393 19.21 6.14 -17.95
C GLY A 393 19.91 7.43 -18.42
N VAL A 394 20.11 8.38 -17.50
CA VAL A 394 20.89 9.60 -17.75
C VAL A 394 22.34 9.25 -18.12
N THR A 395 22.98 8.39 -17.33
CA THR A 395 24.37 7.98 -17.56
C THR A 395 24.55 7.31 -18.93
N SER A 396 23.62 6.43 -19.32
CA SER A 396 23.62 5.76 -20.63
C SER A 396 23.71 6.74 -21.80
N ILE A 397 22.84 7.76 -21.82
CA ILE A 397 22.78 8.74 -22.91
C ILE A 397 24.00 9.68 -22.87
N TRP A 398 24.22 10.36 -21.75
CA TRP A 398 25.18 11.46 -21.67
C TRP A 398 26.63 11.03 -21.44
N SER A 399 26.92 9.77 -21.11
CA SER A 399 28.29 9.21 -21.15
C SER A 399 28.94 9.29 -22.54
N ASN A 400 28.12 9.49 -23.59
CA ASN A 400 28.57 9.71 -24.96
C ASN A 400 28.90 11.19 -25.25
N CYS A 401 28.76 12.10 -24.28
CA CYS A 401 29.08 13.51 -24.40
C CYS A 401 30.46 13.83 -23.80
N LEU A 402 31.07 14.91 -24.30
CA LEU A 402 32.34 15.42 -23.79
C LEU A 402 32.15 16.05 -22.39
N GLY A 403 33.10 15.80 -21.49
CA GLY A 403 33.14 16.41 -20.16
C GLY A 403 32.15 15.82 -19.15
N PHE A 404 31.32 14.84 -19.54
CA PHE A 404 30.38 14.18 -18.63
C PHE A 404 31.10 13.52 -17.45
N PRO A 405 30.49 13.45 -16.24
CA PRO A 405 31.07 12.79 -15.08
C PRO A 405 31.55 11.37 -15.36
N ARG A 406 32.56 10.92 -14.59
CA ARG A 406 33.18 9.62 -14.79
C ARG A 406 32.18 8.48 -14.59
N THR A 407 32.13 7.57 -15.55
CA THR A 407 31.21 6.43 -15.55
C THR A 407 31.97 5.12 -15.38
N ARG A 408 31.22 4.06 -15.08
CA ARG A 408 31.68 2.68 -15.19
C ARG A 408 30.72 1.89 -16.08
N ASN A 409 31.27 1.20 -17.08
CA ASN A 409 30.50 0.42 -18.06
C ASN A 409 29.44 1.25 -18.82
N LEU A 410 29.66 2.57 -18.95
CA LEU A 410 28.76 3.55 -19.58
C LEU A 410 27.36 3.67 -18.95
N TYR A 411 27.13 3.02 -17.81
CA TYR A 411 25.80 2.91 -17.21
C TYR A 411 25.79 3.15 -15.69
N ASP A 412 26.87 2.79 -15.00
CA ASP A 412 27.04 3.00 -13.56
C ASP A 412 27.81 4.30 -13.27
N ASP A 413 27.73 4.74 -12.00
CA ASP A 413 28.33 5.97 -11.47
C ASP A 413 27.79 7.20 -12.21
N GLY A 414 28.62 8.00 -12.89
CA GLY A 414 28.17 9.07 -13.78
C GLY A 414 27.21 10.05 -13.10
N ALA A 415 25.92 9.96 -13.47
CA ALA A 415 24.84 10.77 -12.92
C ALA A 415 24.57 10.52 -11.42
N ALA A 416 25.08 9.43 -10.83
CA ALA A 416 25.00 9.18 -9.40
C ALA A 416 25.77 10.21 -8.56
N ASP A 417 26.81 10.84 -9.12
CA ASP A 417 27.47 12.01 -8.51
C ASP A 417 26.66 13.26 -8.82
N ARG A 418 25.77 13.61 -7.89
CA ARG A 418 24.84 14.75 -8.01
C ARG A 418 25.57 16.05 -8.34
N ASP A 419 26.62 16.38 -7.60
CA ASP A 419 27.23 17.71 -7.65
C ASP A 419 28.02 17.91 -8.95
N ARG A 420 28.69 16.86 -9.44
CA ARG A 420 29.35 16.92 -10.76
C ARG A 420 28.33 16.98 -11.89
N LEU A 421 27.26 16.18 -11.82
CA LEU A 421 26.20 16.19 -12.83
C LEU A 421 25.53 17.57 -12.91
N VAL A 422 25.15 18.15 -11.77
CA VAL A 422 24.51 19.47 -11.69
C VAL A 422 25.39 20.54 -12.33
N ARG A 423 26.68 20.58 -12.00
CA ARG A 423 27.62 21.54 -12.59
C ARG A 423 27.79 21.33 -14.08
N TRP A 424 27.98 20.09 -14.52
CA TRP A 424 28.11 19.75 -15.93
C TRP A 424 26.85 20.12 -16.73
N ALA A 425 25.68 19.72 -16.25
CA ALA A 425 24.40 20.03 -16.88
C ALA A 425 24.16 21.54 -16.97
N ARG A 426 24.48 22.31 -15.92
CA ARG A 426 24.35 23.77 -15.95
C ARG A 426 25.25 24.43 -17.00
N ARG A 427 26.44 23.89 -17.26
CA ARG A 427 27.33 24.39 -18.33
C ARG A 427 26.84 24.07 -19.74
N GLN A 428 26.08 22.98 -19.91
CA GLN A 428 25.49 22.64 -21.21
C GLN A 428 24.24 23.48 -21.52
N GLN A 429 23.69 24.22 -20.55
CA GLN A 429 22.47 24.99 -20.74
C GLN A 429 22.69 26.26 -21.54
N ARG A 430 21.63 26.66 -22.24
CA ARG A 430 21.59 27.89 -23.04
C ARG A 430 20.37 28.72 -22.65
N PRO A 431 20.47 30.06 -22.68
CA PRO A 431 19.33 30.93 -22.44
C PRO A 431 18.19 30.65 -23.42
N VAL A 432 16.96 30.75 -22.93
CA VAL A 432 15.74 30.59 -23.72
C VAL A 432 15.11 31.96 -23.94
N HIS A 433 14.93 32.35 -25.20
CA HIS A 433 14.40 33.66 -25.58
C HIS A 433 12.95 33.64 -26.07
N GLY A 434 12.44 32.47 -26.50
CA GLY A 434 11.08 32.29 -27.00
C GLY A 434 10.49 30.99 -26.47
N TRP A 435 9.55 31.07 -25.53
CA TRP A 435 8.91 29.88 -24.94
C TRP A 435 7.46 30.10 -24.53
N TYR A 436 6.59 29.17 -24.91
CA TYR A 436 5.17 29.18 -24.67
C TYR A 436 4.73 27.94 -23.89
N THR A 437 3.76 28.13 -23.00
CA THR A 437 2.99 27.10 -22.33
C THR A 437 1.51 27.47 -22.37
N ALA A 438 0.65 26.51 -22.68
CA ALA A 438 -0.80 26.70 -22.70
C ALA A 438 -1.45 26.72 -21.31
N TYR A 439 -0.72 26.36 -20.25
CA TYR A 439 -1.26 26.22 -18.90
C TYR A 439 -0.19 26.51 -17.83
N ALA A 440 0.33 27.75 -17.84
CA ALA A 440 1.39 28.25 -16.97
C ALA A 440 1.23 27.96 -15.46
N GLY A 441 0.00 27.77 -14.96
CA GLY A 441 -0.29 27.50 -13.55
C GLY A 441 -0.48 26.02 -13.17
N LEU A 442 -0.33 25.08 -14.09
CA LEU A 442 -0.66 23.67 -13.85
C LEU A 442 0.56 22.76 -13.89
N THR A 443 0.94 22.19 -12.75
CA THR A 443 1.95 21.13 -12.72
C THR A 443 1.42 19.83 -13.31
N THR A 444 2.29 18.95 -13.78
CA THR A 444 1.90 17.59 -14.20
C THR A 444 1.12 16.84 -13.12
N ASP A 445 1.51 17.03 -11.85
CA ASP A 445 0.80 16.52 -10.69
C ASP A 445 -0.65 17.02 -10.66
N ARG A 446 -0.83 18.34 -10.78
CA ARG A 446 -2.16 18.96 -10.77
C ARG A 446 -2.99 18.55 -11.98
N ILE A 447 -2.38 18.37 -13.15
CA ILE A 447 -3.07 17.88 -14.35
C ILE A 447 -3.62 16.47 -14.11
N ARG A 448 -2.80 15.55 -13.59
CA ARG A 448 -3.23 14.19 -13.24
C ARG A 448 -4.34 14.22 -12.17
N THR A 449 -4.19 15.05 -11.15
CA THR A 449 -5.21 15.21 -10.10
C THR A 449 -6.53 15.77 -10.65
N ASN A 450 -6.49 16.72 -11.59
CA ASN A 450 -7.71 17.22 -12.26
C ASN A 450 -8.40 16.12 -13.08
N ALA A 451 -7.63 15.29 -13.79
CA ALA A 451 -8.18 14.14 -14.50
C ALA A 451 -8.83 13.13 -13.53
N ALA A 452 -8.21 12.87 -12.38
CA ALA A 452 -8.76 11.99 -11.34
C ALA A 452 -10.04 12.56 -10.72
N ILE A 453 -10.10 13.89 -10.49
CA ILE A 453 -11.32 14.58 -10.03
C ILE A 453 -12.47 14.37 -11.00
N ARG A 454 -12.23 14.54 -12.31
CA ARG A 454 -13.27 14.29 -13.31
C ARG A 454 -13.70 12.82 -13.33
N GLN A 455 -12.73 11.91 -13.32
CA GLN A 455 -13.00 10.47 -13.38
C GLN A 455 -13.82 10.01 -12.17
N GLY A 456 -13.46 10.45 -10.96
CA GLY A 456 -14.22 10.13 -9.74
C GLY A 456 -15.56 10.85 -9.68
N LEU A 457 -15.68 12.07 -10.22
CA LEU A 457 -16.99 12.72 -10.34
C LEU A 457 -17.97 11.84 -11.14
N ALA A 458 -17.53 11.19 -12.21
CA ALA A 458 -18.36 10.31 -13.03
C ALA A 458 -18.53 8.90 -12.45
N ASN A 459 -17.47 8.32 -11.88
CA ASN A 459 -17.42 6.87 -11.59
C ASN A 459 -17.34 6.50 -10.11
N ALA A 460 -17.06 7.43 -9.19
CA ALA A 460 -16.95 7.09 -7.77
C ALA A 460 -18.32 6.64 -7.24
N THR A 461 -18.39 5.38 -6.79
CA THR A 461 -19.66 4.80 -6.32
C THR A 461 -19.57 4.33 -4.87
N SER A 462 -18.39 4.10 -4.31
CA SER A 462 -18.24 3.62 -2.94
C SER A 462 -17.92 4.73 -1.93
N ALA A 463 -18.10 4.45 -0.64
CA ALA A 463 -17.59 5.34 0.41
C ALA A 463 -16.07 5.53 0.33
N GLN A 464 -15.34 4.48 -0.08
CA GLN A 464 -13.91 4.54 -0.31
C GLN A 464 -13.56 5.44 -1.49
N ASP A 465 -14.21 5.26 -2.65
CA ASP A 465 -14.03 6.12 -3.82
C ASP A 465 -14.31 7.59 -3.48
N ALA A 466 -15.36 7.84 -2.71
CA ALA A 466 -15.71 9.20 -2.30
C ALA A 466 -14.64 9.82 -1.40
N ARG A 467 -14.03 9.07 -0.47
CA ARG A 467 -12.89 9.54 0.32
C ARG A 467 -11.68 9.85 -0.55
N ASP A 468 -11.35 8.96 -1.48
CA ASP A 468 -10.23 9.14 -2.41
C ASP A 468 -10.44 10.33 -3.35
N TRP A 469 -11.68 10.54 -3.80
CA TRP A 469 -12.06 11.69 -4.61
C TRP A 469 -11.98 12.99 -3.80
N LEU A 470 -12.46 13.01 -2.55
CA LEU A 470 -12.34 14.17 -1.67
C LEU A 470 -10.87 14.52 -1.38
N ALA A 471 -10.00 13.51 -1.25
CA ALA A 471 -8.57 13.73 -1.03
C ALA A 471 -7.92 14.53 -2.18
N CYS A 472 -8.42 14.41 -3.41
CA CYS A 472 -7.91 15.17 -4.56
C CYS A 472 -8.01 16.72 -4.42
N PHE A 473 -8.72 17.21 -3.40
CA PHE A 473 -8.90 18.63 -3.09
C PHE A 473 -7.98 19.20 -1.99
N GLY A 474 -6.86 18.54 -1.70
CA GLY A 474 -5.81 19.11 -0.85
C GLY A 474 -5.29 18.19 0.26
N SER A 475 -5.66 16.92 0.24
CA SER A 475 -5.20 15.90 1.18
C SER A 475 -4.51 14.77 0.43
N ALA A 476 -3.63 14.04 1.11
CA ALA A 476 -3.18 12.75 0.57
C ALA A 476 -4.32 11.72 0.71
N ALA A 477 -4.35 10.73 -0.19
CA ALA A 477 -5.12 9.52 0.09
C ALA A 477 -4.61 8.91 1.40
N GLU A 478 -5.52 8.53 2.29
CA GLU A 478 -5.15 7.88 3.55
C GLU A 478 -4.41 6.57 3.24
N PRO A 479 -3.23 6.32 3.84
CA PRO A 479 -2.56 5.04 3.71
C PRO A 479 -3.50 3.90 4.13
N GLU A 480 -3.43 2.76 3.47
CA GLU A 480 -4.28 1.60 3.80
C GLU A 480 -4.14 1.13 5.27
N SER A 481 -2.95 1.33 5.85
CA SER A 481 -2.67 1.04 7.25
C SER A 481 -3.28 2.03 8.25
N SER A 482 -3.89 3.12 7.77
CA SER A 482 -4.50 4.15 8.63
C SER A 482 -5.81 3.63 9.21
N LEU A 483 -5.88 3.51 10.55
CA LEU A 483 -7.06 3.02 11.23
C LEU A 483 -8.22 4.02 11.14
N ALA A 484 -9.36 3.57 10.60
CA ALA A 484 -10.64 4.28 10.65
C ALA A 484 -11.24 4.20 12.06
N ARG A 485 -10.59 4.83 13.05
CA ARG A 485 -10.86 4.64 14.48
C ARG A 485 -12.33 4.79 14.87
N HIS A 486 -13.02 5.77 14.28
CA HIS A 486 -14.43 6.05 14.59
C HIS A 486 -15.41 4.99 14.09
N ASP A 487 -14.96 4.08 13.23
CA ASP A 487 -15.73 2.97 12.68
C ASP A 487 -15.45 1.65 13.41
N ILE A 488 -14.34 1.57 14.17
CA ILE A 488 -13.91 0.35 14.89
C ILE A 488 -14.58 0.29 16.28
N PRO A 489 -15.20 -0.85 16.66
CA PRO A 489 -15.83 -1.02 17.97
C PRO A 489 -14.86 -0.80 19.14
N ALA A 490 -15.30 -0.10 20.18
CA ALA A 490 -14.43 0.28 21.30
C ALA A 490 -13.76 -0.92 22.00
N LEU A 491 -14.45 -2.06 22.05
CA LEU A 491 -13.93 -3.29 22.65
C LEU A 491 -12.72 -3.87 21.89
N ALA A 492 -12.58 -3.59 20.59
CA ALA A 492 -11.44 -4.03 19.79
C ALA A 492 -10.13 -3.29 20.15
N PHE A 493 -10.21 -2.19 20.90
CA PHE A 493 -9.04 -1.46 21.41
C PHE A 493 -8.60 -1.92 22.82
N GLY A 494 -9.45 -2.63 23.56
CA GLY A 494 -9.08 -3.20 24.87
C GLY A 494 -10.25 -3.40 25.84
N ALA A 495 -9.90 -3.84 27.06
CA ALA A 495 -10.85 -4.28 28.10
C ALA A 495 -11.55 -3.15 28.89
N LEU A 496 -11.45 -1.90 28.43
CA LEU A 496 -12.14 -0.73 28.99
C LEU A 496 -11.94 -0.55 30.52
N PRO A 497 -10.70 -0.41 31.03
CA PRO A 497 -10.40 -0.46 32.46
C PRO A 497 -11.04 0.66 33.29
N ARG A 498 -11.36 1.81 32.67
CA ARG A 498 -12.07 2.93 33.32
C ARG A 498 -13.55 2.61 33.61
N LEU A 499 -14.13 1.66 32.87
CA LEU A 499 -15.52 1.25 33.01
C LEU A 499 -15.59 0.00 33.90
N ARG A 500 -15.61 0.23 35.21
CA ARG A 500 -15.36 -0.82 36.22
C ARG A 500 -16.49 -1.84 36.36
N HIS A 501 -17.71 -1.47 36.00
CA HIS A 501 -18.88 -2.33 36.12
C HIS A 501 -19.28 -2.86 34.74
N ALA A 502 -19.66 -4.14 34.65
CA ALA A 502 -20.03 -4.75 33.37
C ALA A 502 -21.05 -5.87 33.50
N CYS A 503 -21.86 -6.05 32.46
CA CYS A 503 -22.73 -7.21 32.27
C CYS A 503 -22.79 -7.64 30.80
N LEU A 504 -23.14 -8.90 30.59
CA LEU A 504 -23.34 -9.52 29.28
C LEU A 504 -24.77 -10.03 29.17
N LEU A 505 -25.36 -9.86 27.99
CA LEU A 505 -26.70 -10.33 27.63
C LEU A 505 -26.61 -11.11 26.32
N GLY A 506 -27.21 -12.29 26.27
CA GLY A 506 -27.42 -13.04 25.04
C GLY A 506 -28.86 -12.95 24.59
N TYR A 507 -29.07 -12.69 23.30
CA TYR A 507 -30.38 -12.62 22.67
C TYR A 507 -30.52 -13.64 21.54
N ALA A 508 -31.70 -14.24 21.43
CA ALA A 508 -32.13 -15.01 20.27
C ALA A 508 -33.13 -14.17 19.46
N PHE A 509 -33.00 -14.27 18.13
CA PHE A 509 -33.87 -13.57 17.20
C PHE A 509 -35.18 -14.33 17.04
N CYS A 510 -36.28 -13.66 17.40
CA CYS A 510 -37.63 -14.19 17.32
C CYS A 510 -38.45 -13.24 16.46
N GLY A 511 -38.67 -13.61 15.19
CA GLY A 511 -39.43 -12.76 14.27
C GLY A 511 -38.92 -12.83 12.83
N ALA A 512 -39.44 -11.92 12.01
CA ALA A 512 -38.97 -11.74 10.65
C ALA A 512 -37.62 -11.00 10.65
N PRO A 513 -36.84 -11.07 9.56
CA PRO A 513 -35.60 -10.30 9.44
C PRO A 513 -35.74 -8.79 9.71
N ASP A 514 -36.92 -8.22 9.42
CA ASP A 514 -37.24 -6.82 9.72
C ASP A 514 -37.20 -6.49 11.22
N ASP A 515 -37.59 -7.42 12.09
CA ASP A 515 -37.59 -7.21 13.54
C ASP A 515 -36.16 -7.09 14.09
N ALA A 516 -35.27 -7.95 13.58
CA ALA A 516 -33.84 -7.90 13.89
C ALA A 516 -33.22 -6.59 13.39
N ARG A 517 -33.47 -6.22 12.13
CA ARG A 517 -33.01 -4.94 11.54
C ARG A 517 -33.47 -3.73 12.34
N ALA A 518 -34.76 -3.68 12.69
CA ALA A 518 -35.33 -2.60 13.48
C ALA A 518 -34.72 -2.52 14.89
N TRP A 519 -34.41 -3.66 15.51
CA TRP A 519 -33.69 -3.67 16.79
C TRP A 519 -32.26 -3.13 16.67
N LEU A 520 -31.51 -3.56 15.64
CA LEU A 520 -30.15 -3.09 15.39
C LEU A 520 -30.11 -1.58 15.13
N SER A 521 -31.05 -1.06 14.33
CA SER A 521 -31.18 0.37 14.03
C SER A 521 -31.42 1.20 15.29
N ARG A 522 -32.30 0.72 16.20
CA ARG A 522 -32.53 1.38 17.50
C ARG A 522 -31.36 1.27 18.47
N LEU A 523 -30.53 0.24 18.33
CA LEU A 523 -29.37 0.00 19.19
C LEU A 523 -28.14 0.81 18.74
N GLU A 524 -27.98 1.11 17.44
CA GLU A 524 -26.82 1.82 16.87
C GLU A 524 -26.40 3.09 17.65
N PRO A 525 -27.32 3.99 18.07
CA PRO A 525 -26.95 5.21 18.79
C PRO A 525 -26.39 4.96 20.20
N LEU A 526 -26.65 3.76 20.75
CA LEU A 526 -26.12 3.32 22.04
C LEU A 526 -24.76 2.63 21.88
N LEU A 527 -24.34 2.21 20.70
CA LEU A 527 -23.08 1.49 20.54
C LEU A 527 -21.87 2.42 20.59
N SER A 528 -20.74 1.87 21.03
CA SER A 528 -19.52 2.61 21.28
C SER A 528 -18.41 2.19 20.32
N TYR A 529 -17.89 3.16 19.59
CA TYR A 529 -16.79 3.04 18.62
C TYR A 529 -15.65 3.98 19.00
N GLY A 530 -14.43 3.69 18.53
CA GLY A 530 -13.24 4.47 18.84
C GLY A 530 -12.41 3.95 20.02
N GLU A 531 -11.16 4.42 20.08
CA GLU A 531 -10.13 3.94 21.01
C GLU A 531 -10.43 4.26 22.49
N GLU A 532 -10.98 5.44 22.75
CA GLU A 532 -11.36 5.89 24.09
C GLU A 532 -12.79 6.39 24.05
N PRO A 533 -13.77 5.64 24.60
CA PRO A 533 -15.14 6.12 24.71
C PRO A 533 -15.16 7.41 25.54
N GLU A 534 -15.67 8.50 24.98
CA GLU A 534 -15.83 9.77 25.70
C GLU A 534 -16.89 9.69 26.80
N ARG A 535 -17.83 8.75 26.66
CA ARG A 535 -18.97 8.56 27.57
C ARG A 535 -18.53 7.76 28.82
N PRO A 536 -19.18 7.94 29.98
CA PRO A 536 -18.90 7.16 31.20
C PRO A 536 -19.44 5.72 31.13
N TRP A 537 -19.69 5.22 29.92
CA TRP A 537 -20.22 3.91 29.61
C TRP A 537 -19.82 3.52 28.18
N ALA A 538 -19.86 2.23 27.88
CA ALA A 538 -19.69 1.71 26.54
C ALA A 538 -20.60 0.50 26.32
N VAL A 539 -21.23 0.43 25.15
CA VAL A 539 -22.02 -0.74 24.73
C VAL A 539 -21.38 -1.34 23.47
N SER A 540 -21.22 -2.65 23.46
CA SER A 540 -20.70 -3.41 22.33
C SER A 540 -21.68 -4.50 21.94
N LEU A 541 -21.83 -4.74 20.65
CA LEU A 541 -22.72 -5.74 20.08
C LEU A 541 -21.91 -6.67 19.17
N ALA A 542 -22.07 -7.97 19.34
CA ALA A 542 -21.52 -8.98 18.44
C ALA A 542 -22.61 -9.96 18.01
N LEU A 543 -22.58 -10.43 16.76
CA LEU A 543 -23.60 -11.28 16.14
C LEU A 543 -23.03 -12.65 15.80
N SER A 544 -23.74 -13.73 16.10
CA SER A 544 -23.34 -15.06 15.63
C SER A 544 -23.62 -15.20 14.13
N ALA A 545 -23.13 -16.27 13.48
CA ALA A 545 -23.43 -16.50 12.06
C ALA A 545 -24.94 -16.54 11.77
N ARG A 546 -25.72 -17.11 12.71
CA ARG A 546 -27.19 -17.12 12.64
C ARG A 546 -27.79 -15.74 12.87
N GLY A 547 -27.24 -14.94 13.78
CA GLY A 547 -27.66 -13.55 13.98
C GLY A 547 -27.42 -12.69 12.75
N VAL A 548 -26.25 -12.83 12.10
CA VAL A 548 -25.94 -12.14 10.84
C VAL A 548 -26.89 -12.59 9.72
N LEU A 549 -27.15 -13.89 9.57
CA LEU A 549 -28.13 -14.38 8.59
C LEU A 549 -29.57 -13.94 8.93
N GLY A 550 -29.87 -13.82 10.22
CA GLY A 550 -31.18 -13.46 10.75
C GLY A 550 -31.59 -12.02 10.45
N THR A 551 -30.66 -11.13 10.06
CA THR A 551 -30.99 -9.80 9.54
C THR A 551 -31.52 -9.84 8.11
N GLY A 552 -31.42 -10.98 7.41
CA GLY A 552 -31.86 -11.19 6.02
C GLY A 552 -30.89 -10.66 4.95
N VAL A 553 -29.88 -9.89 5.34
CA VAL A 553 -28.77 -9.41 4.51
C VAL A 553 -27.53 -9.46 5.41
N PRO A 554 -26.63 -10.43 5.24
CA PRO A 554 -26.32 -11.20 4.03
C PRO A 554 -27.16 -12.49 3.85
N ASN A 555 -27.27 -12.99 2.60
CA ASN A 555 -27.93 -14.29 2.34
C ASN A 555 -26.97 -15.48 2.49
N ALA A 556 -27.44 -16.71 2.24
CA ALA A 556 -26.61 -17.91 2.37
C ALA A 556 -25.34 -17.91 1.48
N ARG A 557 -25.37 -17.30 0.30
CA ARG A 557 -24.19 -17.19 -0.58
C ARG A 557 -23.19 -16.19 -0.04
N ASP A 558 -23.67 -15.06 0.46
CA ASP A 558 -22.83 -14.03 1.07
C ASP A 558 -22.22 -14.56 2.39
N MET A 559 -22.96 -15.37 3.15
CA MET A 559 -22.49 -16.07 4.35
C MET A 559 -21.32 -17.03 4.11
N ALA A 560 -21.24 -17.62 2.91
CA ALA A 560 -20.13 -18.51 2.54
C ALA A 560 -18.76 -17.79 2.49
N THR A 561 -18.75 -16.45 2.50
CA THR A 561 -17.52 -15.64 2.51
C THR A 561 -16.94 -15.45 3.92
N PHE A 562 -17.70 -15.76 4.97
CA PHE A 562 -17.18 -15.78 6.34
C PHE A 562 -16.29 -17.01 6.58
N PRO A 563 -15.37 -16.98 7.56
CA PRO A 563 -14.58 -18.14 7.96
C PRO A 563 -15.46 -19.33 8.36
N VAL A 564 -15.04 -20.54 8.00
CA VAL A 564 -15.79 -21.79 8.28
C VAL A 564 -16.04 -21.96 9.78
N ALA A 565 -15.06 -21.64 10.62
CA ALA A 565 -15.23 -21.66 12.07
C ALA A 565 -16.38 -20.76 12.55
N PHE A 566 -16.51 -19.56 11.98
CA PHE A 566 -17.62 -18.67 12.31
C PHE A 566 -18.96 -19.23 11.83
N GLN A 567 -19.02 -19.75 10.59
CA GLN A 567 -20.23 -20.33 10.02
C GLN A 567 -20.76 -21.52 10.83
N GLN A 568 -19.86 -22.42 11.25
CA GLN A 568 -20.22 -23.62 12.02
C GLN A 568 -20.61 -23.29 13.47
N GLY A 569 -20.00 -22.25 14.05
CA GLY A 569 -20.17 -21.94 15.48
C GLY A 569 -19.29 -22.81 16.37
N MET A 570 -19.27 -22.46 17.67
CA MET A 570 -18.43 -23.15 18.66
C MET A 570 -19.03 -24.49 19.13
N ASP A 571 -20.34 -24.65 18.98
CA ASP A 571 -21.11 -25.83 19.42
C ASP A 571 -21.08 -26.99 18.41
N ASP A 572 -20.48 -26.79 17.23
CA ASP A 572 -20.22 -27.87 16.27
C ASP A 572 -19.44 -29.03 16.92
N ALA A 573 -19.89 -30.26 16.68
CA ALA A 573 -19.40 -31.43 17.41
C ALA A 573 -17.90 -31.72 17.16
N GLU A 574 -17.40 -31.50 15.94
CA GLU A 574 -16.00 -31.71 15.61
C GLU A 574 -15.13 -30.61 16.20
N ARG A 575 -15.62 -29.37 16.13
CA ARG A 575 -14.92 -28.19 16.64
C ARG A 575 -14.84 -28.15 18.17
N ALA A 576 -15.96 -28.44 18.85
CA ALA A 576 -16.00 -28.59 20.29
C ALA A 576 -15.02 -29.69 20.75
N ARG A 577 -14.96 -30.82 20.05
CA ARG A 577 -14.00 -31.89 20.34
C ARG A 577 -12.55 -31.41 20.19
N ALA A 578 -12.23 -30.72 19.10
CA ALA A 578 -10.89 -30.16 18.87
C ALA A 578 -10.50 -29.17 19.98
N ASN A 579 -11.43 -28.33 20.42
CA ASN A 579 -11.22 -27.35 21.50
C ASN A 579 -11.22 -27.95 22.91
N GLY A 580 -11.41 -29.27 23.05
CA GLY A 580 -11.41 -29.97 24.34
C GLY A 580 -12.75 -29.91 25.10
N ASP A 581 -13.80 -29.42 24.46
CA ASP A 581 -15.16 -29.26 24.99
C ASP A 581 -15.93 -30.58 24.85
N VAL A 582 -15.51 -31.58 25.61
CA VAL A 582 -16.07 -32.93 25.63
C VAL A 582 -16.56 -33.34 27.02
N ASP A 583 -17.29 -34.45 27.09
CA ASP A 583 -17.79 -35.04 28.34
C ASP A 583 -18.63 -34.04 29.16
N ALA A 584 -18.15 -33.64 30.35
CA ALA A 584 -18.83 -32.67 31.21
C ALA A 584 -18.89 -31.24 30.63
N GLN A 585 -18.02 -30.94 29.66
CA GLN A 585 -17.91 -29.66 28.97
C GLN A 585 -18.56 -29.67 27.57
N ALA A 586 -19.18 -30.78 27.18
CA ALA A 586 -19.76 -30.91 25.84
C ALA A 586 -20.88 -29.89 25.60
N PRO A 587 -21.06 -29.40 24.36
CA PRO A 587 -22.11 -28.43 24.02
C PRO A 587 -23.51 -28.81 24.50
N ALA A 588 -23.85 -30.10 24.55
CA ALA A 588 -25.13 -30.58 25.06
C ALA A 588 -25.40 -30.26 26.55
N ARG A 589 -24.36 -29.89 27.32
CA ARG A 589 -24.44 -29.50 28.75
C ARG A 589 -24.26 -28.00 28.96
N TRP A 590 -24.08 -27.24 27.89
CA TRP A 590 -23.98 -25.79 28.00
C TRP A 590 -25.33 -25.19 28.39
N ILE A 591 -25.29 -24.18 29.24
CA ILE A 591 -26.47 -23.45 29.69
C ILE A 591 -26.89 -22.38 28.67
N TRP A 592 -25.99 -21.99 27.76
CA TRP A 592 -26.27 -21.12 26.61
C TRP A 592 -25.27 -21.38 25.48
N GLY A 593 -25.65 -20.98 24.26
CA GLY A 593 -24.79 -21.06 23.07
C GLY A 593 -24.95 -22.35 22.26
N SER A 594 -25.76 -23.30 22.72
CA SER A 594 -26.05 -24.56 22.00
C SER A 594 -27.52 -24.95 22.08
N GLY A 595 -27.96 -25.82 21.16
CA GLY A 595 -29.30 -26.42 21.17
C GLY A 595 -30.44 -25.39 21.23
N ASN A 596 -31.32 -25.54 22.21
CA ASN A 596 -32.48 -24.65 22.40
C ASN A 596 -32.11 -23.32 23.07
N ALA A 597 -30.95 -23.23 23.72
CA ALA A 597 -30.43 -22.01 24.36
C ALA A 597 -29.42 -21.28 23.45
N ARG A 598 -29.67 -21.33 22.13
CA ARG A 598 -28.85 -20.67 21.10
C ARG A 598 -28.86 -19.15 21.25
N VAL A 599 -27.78 -18.50 20.84
CA VAL A 599 -27.62 -17.03 20.92
C VAL A 599 -27.28 -16.47 19.55
N ASP A 600 -28.08 -15.51 19.10
CA ASP A 600 -27.93 -14.81 17.82
C ASP A 600 -27.15 -13.50 17.98
N ALA A 601 -27.27 -12.83 19.14
CA ALA A 601 -26.51 -11.62 19.46
C ALA A 601 -26.05 -11.60 20.92
N VAL A 602 -24.85 -11.07 21.16
CA VAL A 602 -24.34 -10.75 22.50
C VAL A 602 -24.16 -9.25 22.64
N VAL A 603 -24.76 -8.68 23.68
CA VAL A 603 -24.59 -7.27 24.07
C VAL A 603 -23.78 -7.21 25.36
N MET A 604 -22.70 -6.43 25.33
CA MET A 604 -21.85 -6.16 26.49
C MET A 604 -22.04 -4.70 26.90
N VAL A 605 -22.43 -4.48 28.16
CA VAL A 605 -22.60 -3.14 28.72
C VAL A 605 -21.53 -2.92 29.76
N HIS A 606 -20.76 -1.85 29.59
CA HIS A 606 -19.72 -1.41 30.51
C HIS A 606 -20.06 -0.01 31.04
N ALA A 607 -19.82 0.25 32.31
CA ALA A 607 -20.08 1.55 32.92
C ALA A 607 -19.06 1.91 34.01
N ALA A 608 -18.85 3.21 34.18
CA ALA A 608 -18.01 3.76 35.25
C ALA A 608 -18.67 3.67 36.64
N SER A 609 -20.01 3.62 36.70
CA SER A 609 -20.78 3.52 37.94
C SER A 609 -21.88 2.44 37.87
N PRO A 610 -22.31 1.86 39.01
CA PRO A 610 -23.41 0.90 39.04
C PRO A 610 -24.73 1.48 38.55
N ARG A 611 -25.01 2.75 38.88
CA ARG A 611 -26.21 3.46 38.45
C ARG A 611 -26.26 3.55 36.92
N THR A 612 -25.17 4.01 36.31
CA THR A 612 -25.06 4.10 34.85
C THR A 612 -25.18 2.72 34.19
N LEU A 613 -24.63 1.67 34.83
CA LEU A 613 -24.79 0.29 34.34
C LEU A 613 -26.27 -0.10 34.26
N ILE A 614 -27.02 0.11 35.34
CA ILE A 614 -28.46 -0.21 35.42
C ILE A 614 -29.24 0.59 34.38
N GLU A 615 -29.01 1.91 34.28
CA GLU A 615 -29.69 2.77 33.30
C GLU A 615 -29.45 2.30 31.85
N ARG A 616 -28.22 1.93 31.50
CA ARG A 616 -27.91 1.43 30.14
C ARG A 616 -28.46 0.02 29.92
N LEU A 617 -28.41 -0.84 30.93
CA LEU A 617 -28.98 -2.19 30.89
C LEU A 617 -30.50 -2.14 30.62
N ASP A 618 -31.22 -1.26 31.32
CA ASP A 618 -32.66 -1.08 31.13
C ASP A 618 -32.98 -0.56 29.73
N GLN A 619 -32.16 0.35 29.19
CA GLN A 619 -32.31 0.82 27.81
C GLN A 619 -32.10 -0.30 26.79
N VAL A 620 -31.05 -1.11 26.94
CA VAL A 620 -30.79 -2.26 26.04
C VAL A 620 -31.96 -3.24 26.08
N ARG A 621 -32.45 -3.58 27.28
CA ARG A 621 -33.62 -4.47 27.44
C ARG A 621 -34.90 -3.88 26.86
N ALA A 622 -35.12 -2.57 27.01
CA ALA A 622 -36.26 -1.89 26.40
C ALA A 622 -36.20 -1.98 24.87
N GLN A 623 -35.03 -1.75 24.25
CA GLN A 623 -34.87 -1.89 22.80
C GLN A 623 -35.07 -3.34 22.33
N ALA A 624 -34.56 -4.32 23.08
CA ALA A 624 -34.73 -5.74 22.79
C ALA A 624 -36.21 -6.15 22.82
N ARG A 625 -36.96 -5.74 23.85
CA ARG A 625 -38.41 -5.97 23.97
C ARG A 625 -39.18 -5.34 22.80
N ALA A 626 -38.84 -4.11 22.43
CA ALA A 626 -39.45 -3.41 21.29
C ALA A 626 -39.15 -4.10 19.93
N GLY A 627 -38.06 -4.88 19.85
CA GLY A 627 -37.72 -5.69 18.69
C GLY A 627 -38.12 -7.16 18.79
N ALA A 628 -38.96 -7.54 19.75
CA ALA A 628 -39.37 -8.93 20.01
C ALA A 628 -38.20 -9.92 20.25
N GLN A 629 -37.04 -9.43 20.70
CA GLN A 629 -35.87 -10.25 20.95
C GLN A 629 -35.97 -10.96 22.29
N VAL A 630 -35.61 -12.24 22.34
CA VAL A 630 -35.70 -13.06 23.56
C VAL A 630 -34.35 -13.09 24.26
N GLU A 631 -34.31 -12.67 25.52
CA GLU A 631 -33.12 -12.78 26.38
C GLU A 631 -32.91 -14.26 26.76
N VAL A 632 -31.78 -14.82 26.33
CA VAL A 632 -31.41 -16.24 26.53
C VAL A 632 -30.57 -16.41 27.80
N PHE A 633 -29.65 -15.48 28.04
CA PHE A 633 -28.83 -15.48 29.25
C PHE A 633 -28.46 -14.05 29.67
N PHE A 634 -28.16 -13.91 30.96
CA PHE A 634 -27.64 -12.68 31.56
C PHE A 634 -26.50 -13.04 32.52
N ARG A 635 -25.39 -12.30 32.44
CA ARG A 635 -24.24 -12.44 33.34
C ARG A 635 -23.78 -11.10 33.88
N ARG A 636 -23.78 -10.96 35.20
CA ARG A 636 -23.14 -9.83 35.89
C ARG A 636 -21.68 -10.17 36.15
N CYS A 637 -20.77 -9.41 35.55
CA CYS A 637 -19.35 -9.54 35.83
C CYS A 637 -18.99 -8.98 37.21
N ALA A 638 -17.92 -9.48 37.80
CA ALA A 638 -17.26 -8.87 38.94
C ALA A 638 -16.74 -7.47 38.56
N ASP A 639 -16.77 -6.57 39.54
CA ASP A 639 -16.30 -5.21 39.35
C ASP A 639 -14.77 -5.16 39.36
N LEU A 640 -14.20 -4.36 38.45
CA LEU A 640 -12.77 -4.07 38.50
C LEU A 640 -12.44 -3.25 39.75
N PRO A 641 -11.30 -3.51 40.42
CA PRO A 641 -10.92 -2.77 41.62
C PRO A 641 -10.70 -1.26 41.33
N GLN A 642 -10.87 -0.40 42.35
CA GLN A 642 -10.54 1.03 42.23
C GLN A 642 -9.03 1.24 42.19
N THR A 643 -8.32 0.49 43.02
CA THR A 643 -6.87 0.54 43.18
C THR A 643 -6.31 -0.88 43.13
N GLY A 644 -5.14 -1.04 42.52
CA GLY A 644 -4.49 -2.33 42.37
C GLY A 644 -5.01 -3.17 41.19
N PRO A 645 -4.42 -4.37 40.99
CA PRO A 645 -4.71 -5.22 39.84
C PRO A 645 -5.99 -6.05 40.01
N SER A 646 -6.63 -6.37 38.88
CA SER A 646 -7.74 -7.33 38.84
C SER A 646 -7.23 -8.76 39.04
N ARG A 647 -7.97 -9.57 39.79
CA ARG A 647 -7.66 -10.98 40.06
C ARG A 647 -8.76 -11.89 39.56
N GLU A 648 -8.39 -13.04 39.03
CA GLU A 648 -9.34 -14.11 38.69
C GLU A 648 -9.66 -15.00 39.90
N ALA A 649 -10.57 -15.98 39.75
CA ALA A 649 -11.13 -16.71 40.89
C ALA A 649 -10.11 -17.57 41.64
N PHE A 650 -9.07 -18.08 40.97
CA PHE A 650 -7.97 -18.78 41.62
C PHE A 650 -7.01 -17.83 42.33
N GLY A 651 -7.17 -16.51 42.25
CA GLY A 651 -6.44 -15.48 42.99
C GLY A 651 -5.24 -14.86 42.27
N PHE A 652 -4.98 -15.21 41.01
CA PHE A 652 -3.90 -14.66 40.20
C PHE A 652 -4.30 -13.32 39.57
N VAL A 653 -3.33 -12.40 39.45
CA VAL A 653 -3.53 -11.17 38.68
C VAL A 653 -3.68 -11.50 37.19
N ASP A 654 -4.76 -10.98 36.58
CA ASP A 654 -5.03 -11.13 35.15
C ASP A 654 -4.96 -9.78 34.40
N GLY A 655 -4.92 -9.82 33.07
CA GLY A 655 -4.90 -8.66 32.18
C GLY A 655 -3.51 -8.06 31.95
N ILE A 656 -2.43 -8.73 32.40
CA ILE A 656 -1.05 -8.23 32.33
C ILE A 656 -0.52 -8.20 30.89
N SER A 657 -0.41 -9.37 30.26
CA SER A 657 0.18 -9.51 28.92
C SER A 657 -0.91 -9.42 27.87
N GLN A 658 -1.02 -8.26 27.22
CA GLN A 658 -1.98 -7.98 26.15
C GLN A 658 -1.23 -7.39 24.96
N PRO A 659 -1.52 -7.82 23.73
CA PRO A 659 -0.99 -7.13 22.55
C PRO A 659 -1.56 -5.70 22.47
N ALA A 660 -0.77 -4.77 21.97
CA ALA A 660 -1.24 -3.48 21.50
C ALA A 660 -1.28 -3.46 19.97
N MET A 661 -2.37 -2.94 19.44
CA MET A 661 -2.57 -2.82 18.01
C MET A 661 -1.72 -1.67 17.45
N SER A 662 -0.96 -1.92 16.40
CA SER A 662 -0.21 -0.88 15.68
C SER A 662 -1.15 0.27 15.25
N GLY A 663 -0.64 1.50 15.28
CA GLY A 663 -1.43 2.71 14.97
C GLY A 663 -2.26 3.29 16.14
N THR A 664 -2.39 2.58 17.27
CA THR A 664 -3.08 3.07 18.47
C THR A 664 -2.18 3.93 19.37
N ARG A 665 -2.78 4.72 20.28
CA ARG A 665 -2.01 5.44 21.32
C ARG A 665 -1.34 4.46 22.27
N ARG A 666 -2.00 3.35 22.61
CA ARG A 666 -1.44 2.32 23.50
C ARG A 666 -0.16 1.68 22.96
N ALA A 667 -0.05 1.51 21.64
CA ALA A 667 1.19 1.00 21.03
C ALA A 667 2.38 1.95 21.20
N LYS A 668 2.15 3.26 21.37
CA LYS A 668 3.22 4.23 21.61
C LYS A 668 3.85 3.98 22.99
N GLY A 669 5.11 3.57 23.00
CA GLY A 669 5.87 3.30 24.23
C GLY A 669 5.78 1.84 24.72
N MET A 670 5.09 0.96 24.00
CA MET A 670 5.19 -0.49 24.21
C MET A 670 6.39 -1.07 23.45
N ARG A 671 6.91 -2.20 23.93
CA ARG A 671 7.98 -2.93 23.24
C ARG A 671 7.45 -3.50 21.94
N ALA A 672 8.29 -3.55 20.90
CA ALA A 672 7.91 -4.11 19.60
C ALA A 672 7.31 -5.52 19.72
N GLU A 673 7.77 -6.31 20.68
CA GLU A 673 7.26 -7.66 20.95
C GLU A 673 5.80 -7.73 21.41
N ASP A 674 5.35 -6.67 22.08
CA ASP A 674 4.00 -6.54 22.60
C ASP A 674 3.08 -5.78 21.63
N VAL A 675 3.62 -5.27 20.51
CA VAL A 675 2.85 -4.61 19.45
C VAL A 675 2.61 -5.61 18.31
N VAL A 676 1.37 -5.69 17.84
CA VAL A 676 0.97 -6.52 16.69
C VAL A 676 0.41 -5.65 15.58
N ALA A 677 0.54 -6.11 14.34
CA ALA A 677 -0.12 -5.46 13.20
C ALA A 677 -1.64 -5.36 13.42
N ALA A 678 -2.26 -4.32 12.86
CA ALA A 678 -3.70 -4.09 13.02
C ALA A 678 -4.55 -5.26 12.49
N GLY A 679 -4.12 -5.86 11.38
CA GLY A 679 -4.76 -7.01 10.75
C GLY A 679 -4.79 -8.30 11.58
N GLU A 680 -4.08 -8.35 12.71
CA GLU A 680 -4.22 -9.46 13.66
C GLU A 680 -5.45 -9.31 14.56
N LEU A 681 -5.96 -8.10 14.74
CA LEU A 681 -7.07 -7.81 15.67
C LEU A 681 -8.30 -7.21 14.98
N VAL A 682 -8.13 -6.54 13.83
CA VAL A 682 -9.22 -5.87 13.10
C VAL A 682 -9.11 -6.21 11.63
N LEU A 683 -10.23 -6.57 11.01
CA LEU A 683 -10.32 -6.96 9.60
C LEU A 683 -10.15 -5.75 8.66
N GLY A 684 -9.64 -6.05 7.46
CA GLY A 684 -9.39 -5.06 6.41
C GLY A 684 -8.13 -4.20 6.63
N TYR A 685 -7.19 -4.70 7.45
CA TYR A 685 -5.86 -4.13 7.63
C TYR A 685 -4.79 -5.21 7.42
N PRO A 686 -3.56 -4.83 7.01
CA PRO A 686 -2.47 -5.78 6.87
C PRO A 686 -2.13 -6.46 8.20
N ASP A 687 -1.95 -7.78 8.14
CA ASP A 687 -1.49 -8.64 9.22
C ASP A 687 0.04 -8.53 9.42
N GLN A 688 0.61 -9.35 10.31
CA GLN A 688 2.05 -9.29 10.62
C GLN A 688 2.95 -9.63 9.40
N ARG A 689 2.39 -10.27 8.36
CA ARG A 689 3.07 -10.63 7.11
C ARG A 689 2.80 -9.63 5.99
N GLY A 690 2.01 -8.59 6.25
CA GLY A 690 1.60 -7.59 5.26
C GLY A 690 0.43 -8.05 4.38
N ALA A 691 -0.22 -9.17 4.67
CA ALA A 691 -1.36 -9.67 3.92
C ALA A 691 -2.69 -9.24 4.58
N LEU A 692 -3.75 -9.06 3.79
CA LEU A 692 -5.09 -8.87 4.34
C LEU A 692 -5.68 -10.23 4.73
N ALA A 693 -6.21 -10.34 5.94
CA ALA A 693 -7.03 -11.49 6.32
C ALA A 693 -8.27 -11.57 5.41
N PRO A 694 -8.71 -12.78 5.01
CA PRO A 694 -9.96 -12.93 4.28
C PRO A 694 -11.11 -12.27 5.04
N SER A 695 -11.69 -11.23 4.44
CA SER A 695 -12.76 -10.46 5.03
C SER A 695 -14.09 -10.92 4.43
N PRO A 696 -15.17 -11.07 5.24
CA PRO A 696 -16.49 -11.36 4.71
C PRO A 696 -16.94 -10.25 3.76
N THR A 697 -17.56 -10.63 2.66
CA THR A 697 -18.00 -9.70 1.61
C THR A 697 -19.51 -9.77 1.40
N LEU A 698 -20.08 -8.65 0.97
CA LEU A 698 -21.49 -8.51 0.65
C LEU A 698 -21.65 -8.06 -0.79
N ARG A 699 -22.67 -8.52 -1.53
CA ARG A 699 -22.91 -7.99 -2.89
C ARG A 699 -23.21 -6.49 -2.85
N ALA A 700 -22.69 -5.74 -3.82
CA ALA A 700 -22.88 -4.28 -3.90
C ALA A 700 -24.36 -3.85 -3.92
N ALA A 701 -25.25 -4.65 -4.50
CA ALA A 701 -26.70 -4.38 -4.51
C ALA A 701 -27.36 -4.39 -3.11
N CYS A 702 -26.68 -4.96 -2.11
CA CYS A 702 -27.16 -5.01 -0.73
C CYS A 702 -26.64 -3.85 0.13
N ASP A 703 -25.87 -2.92 -0.46
CA ASP A 703 -25.43 -1.68 0.17
C ASP A 703 -25.84 -0.49 -0.72
N PRO A 704 -27.15 -0.17 -0.80
CA PRO A 704 -27.65 0.90 -1.65
C PRO A 704 -27.18 2.29 -1.19
N GLY A 705 -26.80 2.43 0.09
CA GLY A 705 -26.21 3.64 0.65
C GLY A 705 -24.70 3.78 0.40
N HIS A 706 -24.07 2.78 -0.23
CA HIS A 706 -22.64 2.76 -0.52
C HIS A 706 -21.76 3.01 0.72
N ALA A 707 -22.19 2.52 1.87
CA ALA A 707 -21.54 2.75 3.16
C ALA A 707 -20.26 1.93 3.32
N LEU A 708 -20.13 0.82 2.60
CA LEU A 708 -19.01 -0.10 2.70
C LEU A 708 -17.94 0.18 1.65
N ASP A 709 -16.71 -0.23 2.00
CA ASP A 709 -15.58 -0.16 1.10
C ASP A 709 -15.68 -1.28 0.04
N ASP A 710 -15.00 -1.08 -1.10
CA ASP A 710 -14.86 -2.10 -2.13
C ASP A 710 -14.07 -3.31 -1.61
N ALA A 711 -14.54 -4.54 -1.91
CA ALA A 711 -13.78 -5.75 -1.58
C ALA A 711 -12.67 -5.99 -2.61
N GLY A 712 -11.47 -6.28 -2.10
CA GLY A 712 -10.28 -6.57 -2.91
C GLY A 712 -9.19 -5.49 -2.81
N MET A 713 -7.94 -5.90 -3.03
CA MET A 713 -6.76 -5.04 -2.94
C MET A 713 -6.78 -3.97 -4.03
N ALA A 714 -6.37 -2.76 -3.67
CA ALA A 714 -5.84 -1.81 -4.64
C ALA A 714 -4.43 -1.45 -4.15
N GLU A 715 -3.46 -2.27 -4.55
CA GLU A 715 -2.06 -2.24 -4.07
C GLU A 715 -1.31 -0.91 -4.34
N ASP A 716 -1.90 0.05 -5.07
CA ASP A 716 -1.26 1.34 -5.37
C ASP A 716 -2.24 2.53 -5.47
N ARG A 717 -3.00 2.81 -4.40
CA ARG A 717 -3.93 3.95 -4.34
C ARG A 717 -3.28 5.33 -4.14
N GLN A 718 -1.96 5.51 -4.32
CA GLN A 718 -1.36 6.86 -4.18
C GLN A 718 -1.98 7.89 -5.14
N ARG A 719 -2.53 7.44 -6.28
CA ARG A 719 -3.51 8.23 -7.05
C ARG A 719 -4.65 7.33 -7.50
N PRO A 720 -5.90 7.60 -7.10
CA PRO A 720 -7.03 6.76 -7.44
C PRO A 720 -7.31 6.78 -8.95
N GLU A 721 -7.51 5.60 -9.53
CA GLU A 721 -8.01 5.42 -10.89
C GLU A 721 -9.46 4.91 -10.81
N PHE A 722 -10.43 5.80 -11.05
CA PHE A 722 -11.85 5.47 -10.89
C PHE A 722 -12.50 4.77 -12.10
N ALA A 723 -11.84 4.71 -13.27
CA ALA A 723 -12.38 4.08 -14.48
C ALA A 723 -11.75 2.72 -14.81
N GLY A 724 -10.78 2.25 -14.02
CA GLY A 724 -10.07 0.98 -14.22
C GLY A 724 -10.40 -0.09 -13.18
N GLY A 725 -11.19 0.23 -12.15
CA GLY A 725 -11.58 -0.75 -11.15
C GLY A 725 -12.40 -1.88 -11.79
N PRO A 726 -12.22 -3.15 -11.38
CA PRO A 726 -13.18 -4.18 -11.73
C PRO A 726 -14.58 -3.67 -11.38
N ASN A 727 -15.63 -4.04 -12.12
CA ASN A 727 -16.99 -3.83 -11.63
C ASN A 727 -17.07 -4.50 -10.25
N VAL A 728 -16.89 -3.72 -9.18
CA VAL A 728 -16.77 -4.26 -7.84
C VAL A 728 -18.17 -4.72 -7.47
N THR A 729 -18.41 -6.01 -7.69
CA THR A 729 -19.71 -6.62 -7.41
C THR A 729 -19.88 -6.93 -5.93
N SER A 730 -18.82 -6.74 -5.12
CA SER A 730 -18.74 -7.09 -3.70
C SER A 730 -18.11 -5.98 -2.85
N ARG A 731 -18.75 -5.67 -1.73
CA ARG A 731 -18.33 -4.77 -0.66
C ARG A 731 -17.66 -5.54 0.46
N ASP A 732 -16.69 -4.94 1.14
CA ASP A 732 -16.06 -5.50 2.33
C ASP A 732 -16.96 -5.25 3.55
N LEU A 733 -17.68 -6.29 3.99
CA LEU A 733 -18.54 -6.25 5.17
C LEU A 733 -17.73 -6.38 6.47
N GLY A 734 -16.54 -7.01 6.40
CA GLY A 734 -15.71 -7.26 7.56
C GLY A 734 -14.85 -6.08 7.98
N ARG A 735 -14.54 -5.15 7.07
CA ARG A 735 -13.70 -3.96 7.31
C ARG A 735 -14.06 -3.28 8.63
N ASN A 736 -13.04 -2.95 9.43
CA ASN A 736 -13.16 -2.32 10.77
C ASN A 736 -13.87 -3.18 11.84
N GLY A 737 -14.34 -4.38 11.50
CA GLY A 737 -14.85 -5.36 12.44
C GLY A 737 -13.77 -6.31 12.95
N SER A 738 -14.17 -7.23 13.82
CA SER A 738 -13.35 -8.32 14.34
C SER A 738 -14.22 -9.54 14.61
N TYR A 739 -13.62 -10.69 14.86
CA TYR A 739 -14.32 -11.77 15.56
C TYR A 739 -14.11 -11.66 17.07
N LEU A 740 -15.15 -12.03 17.81
CA LEU A 740 -15.21 -12.11 19.26
C LEU A 740 -15.51 -13.56 19.63
N VAL A 741 -14.59 -14.16 20.38
CA VAL A 741 -14.81 -15.47 21.01
C VAL A 741 -15.30 -15.22 22.42
N VAL A 742 -16.41 -15.84 22.83
CA VAL A 742 -16.94 -15.76 24.20
C VAL A 742 -17.04 -17.16 24.79
N ARG A 743 -16.49 -17.35 26.00
CA ARG A 743 -16.54 -18.61 26.75
C ARG A 743 -16.83 -18.32 28.22
N GLU A 744 -17.91 -18.90 28.73
CA GLU A 744 -18.20 -18.94 30.17
C GLU A 744 -17.47 -20.11 30.79
N LEU A 745 -16.41 -19.80 31.52
CA LEU A 745 -15.51 -20.76 32.16
C LEU A 745 -15.75 -20.73 33.67
N GLU A 746 -16.47 -21.73 34.19
CA GLU A 746 -16.65 -21.91 35.63
C GLU A 746 -15.35 -22.45 36.25
N GLN A 747 -14.94 -21.88 37.38
CA GLN A 747 -13.69 -22.21 38.06
C GLN A 747 -13.97 -22.85 39.42
N ASP A 748 -13.55 -24.10 39.59
CA ASP A 748 -13.67 -24.83 40.86
C ASP A 748 -12.47 -24.50 41.77
N VAL A 749 -12.63 -23.40 42.52
CA VAL A 749 -11.58 -22.89 43.42
C VAL A 749 -11.29 -23.88 44.55
N GLU A 750 -12.29 -24.60 45.04
CA GLU A 750 -12.15 -25.55 46.14
C GLU A 750 -11.34 -26.77 45.70
N ALA A 751 -11.69 -27.38 44.56
CA ALA A 751 -10.94 -28.48 43.99
C ALA A 751 -9.48 -28.08 43.70
N PHE A 752 -9.26 -26.85 43.21
CA PHE A 752 -7.92 -26.33 42.97
C PHE A 752 -7.11 -26.19 44.27
N GLN A 753 -7.68 -25.62 45.34
CA GLN A 753 -6.98 -25.53 46.62
C GLN A 753 -6.70 -26.92 47.20
N HIS A 754 -7.67 -27.83 47.16
CA HIS A 754 -7.51 -29.20 47.67
C HIS A 754 -6.39 -29.96 46.96
N TRP A 755 -6.32 -29.82 45.62
CA TRP A 755 -5.23 -30.40 44.85
C TRP A 755 -3.88 -29.80 45.24
N LEU A 756 -3.77 -28.47 45.39
CA LEU A 756 -2.53 -27.82 45.80
C LEU A 756 -2.05 -28.31 47.17
N ASP A 757 -2.95 -28.48 48.13
CA ASP A 757 -2.62 -28.97 49.46
C ASP A 757 -2.06 -30.39 49.40
N THR A 758 -2.66 -31.26 48.59
CA THR A 758 -2.22 -32.64 48.39
C THR A 758 -0.86 -32.70 47.67
N ALA A 759 -0.71 -31.97 46.56
CA ALA A 759 0.47 -32.01 45.73
C ALA A 759 1.69 -31.36 46.41
N ALA A 760 1.52 -30.28 47.18
CA ALA A 760 2.59 -29.66 47.94
C ALA A 760 3.19 -30.60 49.01
N VAL A 761 2.39 -31.51 49.57
CA VAL A 761 2.86 -32.54 50.49
C VAL A 761 3.64 -33.64 49.76
N ALA A 762 3.37 -33.92 48.49
CA ALA A 762 4.06 -34.96 47.73
C ALA A 762 5.40 -34.51 47.12
N VAL A 763 5.50 -33.25 46.67
CA VAL A 763 6.67 -32.73 45.95
C VAL A 763 7.86 -32.51 46.89
N ARG A 764 9.05 -32.99 46.49
CA ARG A 764 10.34 -32.83 47.22
C ARG A 764 11.48 -32.51 46.26
N GLY A 765 12.50 -31.82 46.76
CA GLY A 765 13.69 -31.47 46.01
C GLY A 765 14.50 -30.33 46.63
N PRO A 766 15.75 -30.10 46.19
CA PRO A 766 16.60 -29.02 46.70
C PRO A 766 16.02 -27.62 46.45
N ASP A 767 15.35 -27.41 45.31
CA ASP A 767 14.79 -26.11 44.91
C ASP A 767 13.34 -25.90 45.38
N VAL A 768 12.80 -26.81 46.19
CA VAL A 768 11.42 -26.76 46.68
C VAL A 768 11.39 -26.05 48.03
N PRO A 769 10.56 -25.00 48.23
CA PRO A 769 10.51 -24.31 49.51
C PRO A 769 10.23 -25.23 50.70
N LEU A 770 10.98 -25.05 51.79
CA LEU A 770 10.83 -25.84 53.02
C LEU A 770 9.52 -25.52 53.74
N HIS A 771 9.15 -24.23 53.81
CA HIS A 771 7.94 -23.79 54.49
C HIS A 771 6.68 -24.24 53.71
N PRO A 772 5.70 -24.93 54.36
CA PRO A 772 4.54 -25.52 53.66
C PRO A 772 3.73 -24.51 52.85
N VAL A 773 3.49 -23.32 53.40
CA VAL A 773 2.73 -22.26 52.70
C VAL A 773 3.48 -21.76 51.46
N HIS A 774 4.80 -21.58 51.57
CA HIS A 774 5.62 -21.10 50.45
C HIS A 774 5.68 -22.15 49.35
N ARG A 775 5.75 -23.44 49.72
CA ARG A 775 5.75 -24.55 48.77
C ARG A 775 4.45 -24.63 47.97
N ARG A 776 3.32 -24.46 48.67
CA ARG A 776 1.99 -24.42 48.06
C ARG A 776 1.85 -23.27 47.06
N GLU A 777 2.26 -22.07 47.44
CA GLU A 777 2.24 -20.90 46.55
C GLU A 777 3.22 -21.02 45.38
N TRP A 778 4.41 -21.60 45.63
CA TRP A 778 5.39 -21.90 44.58
C TRP A 778 4.81 -22.88 43.55
N LEU A 779 4.12 -23.94 44.00
CA LEU A 779 3.49 -24.90 43.10
C LEU A 779 2.39 -24.24 42.25
N ALA A 780 1.53 -23.44 42.88
CA ALA A 780 0.51 -22.67 42.17
C ALA A 780 1.12 -21.73 41.12
N ALA A 781 2.22 -21.04 41.46
CA ALA A 781 2.95 -20.20 40.54
C ALA A 781 3.56 -20.98 39.37
N LYS A 782 4.09 -22.19 39.61
CA LYS A 782 4.64 -23.09 38.57
C LYS A 782 3.57 -23.53 37.56
N LEU A 783 2.33 -23.78 37.99
CA LEU A 783 1.24 -24.12 37.07
C LEU A 783 0.89 -22.96 36.12
N VAL A 784 0.84 -21.73 36.65
CA VAL A 784 0.41 -20.56 35.87
C VAL A 784 1.56 -19.95 35.06
N GLY A 785 2.78 -19.97 35.60
CA GLY A 785 3.94 -19.26 35.07
C GLY A 785 4.16 -17.86 35.69
N ARG A 786 3.31 -17.49 36.65
CA ARG A 786 3.38 -16.25 37.44
C ARG A 786 2.95 -16.50 38.87
N TRP A 787 3.49 -15.73 39.79
CA TRP A 787 2.97 -15.63 41.15
C TRP A 787 1.62 -14.95 41.18
N ARG A 788 0.86 -15.14 42.27
CA ARG A 788 -0.44 -14.48 42.44
C ARG A 788 -0.34 -12.96 42.43
N ASP A 789 0.79 -12.36 42.81
CA ASP A 789 1.03 -10.91 42.73
C ASP A 789 1.21 -10.40 41.28
N GLY A 790 1.32 -11.31 40.30
CA GLY A 790 1.51 -11.02 38.88
C GLY A 790 2.98 -11.06 38.43
N SER A 791 3.95 -11.25 39.33
CA SER A 791 5.36 -11.32 38.97
C SER A 791 5.69 -12.59 38.16
N PRO A 792 6.46 -12.48 37.04
CA PRO A 792 6.74 -13.61 36.18
C PRO A 792 7.86 -14.50 36.73
N LEU A 793 7.68 -15.83 36.64
CA LEU A 793 8.66 -16.80 37.14
C LEU A 793 10.04 -16.70 36.49
N VAL A 794 10.12 -16.21 35.24
CA VAL A 794 11.41 -16.04 34.55
C VAL A 794 12.32 -15.04 35.30
N ASN A 795 11.72 -13.99 35.87
CA ASN A 795 12.45 -12.95 36.60
C ASN A 795 12.48 -13.22 38.12
N HIS A 796 11.46 -13.92 38.62
CA HIS A 796 11.25 -14.23 40.04
C HIS A 796 11.05 -15.74 40.22
N PRO A 797 12.10 -16.57 40.04
CA PRO A 797 11.95 -18.03 40.01
C PRO A 797 11.58 -18.66 41.35
N ASP A 798 12.04 -18.06 42.46
CA ASP A 798 12.06 -18.70 43.79
C ASP A 798 11.13 -18.02 44.81
N GLU A 799 10.90 -16.70 44.68
CA GLU A 799 10.07 -15.89 45.58
C GLU A 799 9.28 -14.84 44.76
N PRO A 800 8.01 -14.52 45.10
CA PRO A 800 7.28 -13.43 44.47
C PRO A 800 7.99 -12.08 44.63
N ALA A 801 7.77 -11.17 43.67
CA ALA A 801 8.36 -9.83 43.74
C ALA A 801 7.93 -9.05 45.00
N SER A 802 6.72 -9.33 45.51
CA SER A 802 6.20 -8.76 46.75
C SER A 802 6.84 -9.31 48.03
N GLY A 803 7.70 -10.33 47.92
CA GLY A 803 8.14 -11.14 49.06
C GLY A 803 7.04 -12.07 49.59
N TRP A 804 7.43 -13.04 50.42
CA TRP A 804 6.49 -13.99 51.03
C TRP A 804 5.46 -13.34 51.97
N ASP A 805 5.80 -12.21 52.58
CA ASP A 805 4.93 -11.40 53.44
C ASP A 805 4.03 -10.43 52.66
N GLY A 806 4.28 -10.27 51.35
CA GLY A 806 3.53 -9.38 50.47
C GLY A 806 3.76 -7.88 50.69
N THR A 807 4.76 -7.51 51.51
CA THR A 807 4.97 -6.11 51.91
C THR A 807 5.85 -5.33 50.95
N ARG A 808 6.66 -6.03 50.13
CA ARG A 808 7.60 -5.36 49.22
C ARG A 808 6.85 -4.71 48.05
N PRO A 809 7.23 -3.50 47.63
CA PRO A 809 6.65 -2.85 46.47
C PRO A 809 6.94 -3.65 45.18
N ALA A 810 5.96 -4.42 44.71
CA ALA A 810 6.07 -5.20 43.48
C ALA A 810 5.53 -4.40 42.28
N ARG A 811 6.37 -4.21 41.25
CA ARG A 811 5.89 -3.74 39.94
C ARG A 811 5.53 -4.96 39.08
N ILE A 812 4.28 -5.02 38.63
CA ILE A 812 3.84 -6.07 37.71
C ILE A 812 4.52 -5.85 36.35
N GLY A 813 5.54 -6.66 36.07
CA GLY A 813 6.32 -6.61 34.84
C GLY A 813 5.85 -7.62 33.78
N ASN A 814 6.08 -7.27 32.51
CA ASN A 814 5.91 -8.19 31.37
C ASN A 814 7.20 -8.40 30.56
N SER A 815 8.31 -7.78 30.98
CA SER A 815 9.60 -7.78 30.27
C SER A 815 10.41 -9.03 30.57
N PHE A 816 10.23 -10.06 29.75
CA PHE A 816 11.03 -11.29 29.74
C PHE A 816 10.88 -12.03 28.42
N ALA A 817 11.83 -12.91 28.13
CA ALA A 817 11.85 -13.78 26.96
C ALA A 817 12.27 -15.19 27.43
N TYR A 818 11.74 -16.24 26.81
CA TYR A 818 12.01 -17.62 27.23
C TYR A 818 13.30 -18.17 26.62
N ALA A 819 13.63 -17.86 25.36
CA ALA A 819 14.75 -18.52 24.69
C ALA A 819 16.10 -18.10 25.26
N GLU A 820 16.29 -16.82 25.57
CA GLU A 820 17.57 -16.36 26.13
C GLU A 820 17.64 -16.54 27.66
N GLN A 821 16.52 -16.37 28.36
CA GLN A 821 16.52 -16.28 29.83
C GLN A 821 16.13 -17.60 30.51
N ASP A 822 15.42 -18.51 29.83
CA ASP A 822 14.88 -19.74 30.44
C ASP A 822 14.55 -20.85 29.41
N ALA A 823 15.48 -21.13 28.47
CA ALA A 823 15.25 -22.09 27.38
C ALA A 823 14.87 -23.49 27.88
N SER A 824 15.53 -23.96 28.93
CA SER A 824 15.30 -25.28 29.53
C SER A 824 14.02 -25.38 30.35
N GLY A 825 13.36 -24.25 30.66
CA GLY A 825 12.22 -24.22 31.57
C GLY A 825 12.58 -24.47 33.03
N ALA A 826 13.83 -24.22 33.42
CA ALA A 826 14.30 -24.37 34.80
C ALA A 826 13.72 -23.30 35.75
N ARG A 827 13.22 -22.17 35.25
CA ARG A 827 12.55 -21.13 36.05
C ARG A 827 11.04 -21.24 35.92
N CYS A 828 10.54 -21.11 34.69
CA CYS A 828 9.14 -21.20 34.32
C CYS A 828 8.90 -22.52 33.56
N PRO A 829 8.11 -23.46 34.09
CA PRO A 829 7.90 -24.76 33.46
C PRO A 829 7.43 -24.63 32.01
N LEU A 830 7.89 -25.53 31.14
CA LEU A 830 7.43 -25.59 29.74
C LEU A 830 5.92 -25.76 29.65
N GLY A 831 5.33 -26.46 30.62
CA GLY A 831 3.91 -26.71 30.75
C GLY A 831 3.07 -25.55 31.27
N ALA A 832 3.70 -24.49 31.80
CA ALA A 832 3.00 -23.43 32.50
C ALA A 832 2.01 -22.68 31.59
N HIS A 833 0.86 -22.30 32.16
CA HIS A 833 -0.25 -21.72 31.41
C HIS A 833 0.16 -20.55 30.50
N ILE A 834 0.87 -19.54 31.05
CA ILE A 834 1.27 -18.37 30.25
C ILE A 834 2.38 -18.67 29.22
N ARG A 835 3.15 -19.76 29.40
CA ARG A 835 4.20 -20.19 28.47
C ARG A 835 3.62 -20.96 27.29
N ARG A 836 2.57 -21.75 27.53
CA ARG A 836 1.76 -22.37 26.47
C ARG A 836 0.91 -21.33 25.73
N ALA A 837 0.15 -20.51 26.45
CA ALA A 837 -0.76 -19.54 25.84
C ALA A 837 -0.03 -18.47 25.00
N ASN A 838 1.22 -18.16 25.35
CA ASN A 838 2.10 -17.30 24.55
C ASN A 838 3.56 -17.74 24.72
N PRO A 839 4.09 -18.57 23.80
CA PRO A 839 5.46 -19.06 23.86
C PRO A 839 6.52 -18.00 23.58
N ARG A 840 6.15 -16.77 23.23
CA ARG A 840 7.08 -15.68 22.89
C ARG A 840 8.13 -16.12 21.86
N ASP A 841 9.39 -16.14 22.24
CA ASP A 841 10.56 -16.52 21.47
C ASP A 841 10.95 -18.01 21.62
N ALA A 842 10.27 -18.79 22.47
CA ALA A 842 10.64 -20.17 22.78
C ALA A 842 10.58 -21.12 21.58
N LEU A 843 9.60 -20.95 20.69
CA LEU A 843 9.38 -21.85 19.54
C LEU A 843 10.23 -21.49 18.32
N ALA A 844 10.84 -20.30 18.28
CA ALA A 844 11.63 -19.86 17.15
C ALA A 844 12.76 -18.90 17.61
N PRO A 845 13.79 -19.41 18.30
CA PRO A 845 14.86 -18.59 18.84
C PRO A 845 15.63 -17.86 17.71
N ARG A 846 15.83 -16.55 17.88
CA ARG A 846 16.80 -15.72 17.12
C ARG A 846 16.53 -15.50 15.62
N SER A 847 15.28 -15.56 15.15
CA SER A 847 14.91 -15.04 13.83
C SER A 847 13.74 -14.05 13.93
N ALA A 848 13.83 -12.93 13.21
CA ALA A 848 12.74 -11.96 13.12
C ALA A 848 11.46 -12.60 12.54
N GLU A 849 11.62 -13.56 11.62
CA GLU A 849 10.53 -14.33 11.02
C GLU A 849 9.85 -15.26 12.03
N GLY A 850 10.62 -15.94 12.87
CA GLY A 850 10.11 -16.80 13.93
C GLY A 850 9.29 -16.05 14.98
N PHE A 851 9.76 -14.84 15.33
CA PHE A 851 9.05 -13.96 16.23
C PHE A 851 7.72 -13.46 15.63
N ALA A 852 7.74 -13.06 14.36
CA ALA A 852 6.55 -12.68 13.62
C ALA A 852 5.54 -13.84 13.53
N ALA A 853 6.00 -15.09 13.40
CA ALA A 853 5.12 -16.26 13.38
C ALA A 853 4.32 -16.41 14.69
N VAL A 854 4.94 -16.24 15.87
CA VAL A 854 4.20 -16.29 17.15
C VAL A 854 3.25 -15.11 17.29
N GLN A 855 3.61 -13.93 16.77
CA GLN A 855 2.73 -12.76 16.79
C GLN A 855 1.42 -12.95 16.00
N THR A 856 1.42 -13.76 14.93
CA THR A 856 0.21 -14.05 14.13
C THR A 856 -0.88 -14.83 14.88
N HIS A 857 -0.56 -15.36 16.06
CA HIS A 857 -1.47 -16.11 16.93
C HIS A 857 -1.97 -15.30 18.14
N ARG A 858 -1.52 -14.04 18.29
CA ARG A 858 -1.83 -13.22 19.46
C ARG A 858 -3.31 -12.83 19.47
N VAL A 859 -3.97 -13.01 20.61
CA VAL A 859 -5.34 -12.53 20.84
C VAL A 859 -5.36 -11.38 21.85
N LEU A 860 -6.30 -10.45 21.71
CA LEU A 860 -6.54 -9.40 22.70
C LEU A 860 -7.66 -9.87 23.65
N ARG A 861 -7.33 -10.16 24.91
CA ARG A 861 -8.31 -10.66 25.88
C ARG A 861 -9.03 -9.48 26.55
N VAL A 862 -10.35 -9.53 26.54
CA VAL A 862 -11.25 -8.48 27.07
C VAL A 862 -12.25 -9.03 28.09
N GLY A 863 -12.02 -10.25 28.57
CA GLY A 863 -12.87 -10.96 29.52
C GLY A 863 -12.92 -10.34 30.92
N ARG A 864 -13.89 -10.78 31.72
CA ARG A 864 -14.06 -10.39 33.13
C ARG A 864 -14.50 -11.58 33.98
N SER A 865 -14.05 -11.62 35.22
CA SER A 865 -14.55 -12.60 36.19
C SER A 865 -16.03 -12.38 36.48
N TYR A 866 -16.72 -13.41 36.98
CA TYR A 866 -18.09 -13.31 37.46
C TYR A 866 -18.25 -14.11 38.77
N ARG A 867 -19.27 -13.76 39.54
CA ARG A 867 -19.69 -14.48 40.74
C ARG A 867 -21.22 -14.43 40.82
N GLU A 868 -21.83 -15.60 40.88
CA GLU A 868 -23.27 -15.78 41.02
C GLU A 868 -23.67 -15.84 42.51
N PRO A 869 -24.93 -15.54 42.85
CA PRO A 869 -25.44 -15.61 44.22
C PRO A 869 -25.37 -17.02 44.82
N ASP A 870 -25.42 -18.07 43.98
CA ASP A 870 -25.34 -19.47 44.39
C ASP A 870 -23.91 -19.94 44.72
N GLY A 871 -22.93 -19.04 44.64
CA GLY A 871 -21.53 -19.31 44.94
C GLY A 871 -20.69 -19.70 43.72
N ARG A 872 -21.31 -20.00 42.56
CA ARG A 872 -20.55 -20.26 41.33
C ARG A 872 -19.78 -19.02 40.90
N GLN A 873 -18.55 -19.24 40.45
CA GLN A 873 -17.64 -18.17 40.06
C GLN A 873 -16.76 -18.64 38.92
N GLY A 874 -16.25 -17.69 38.16
CA GLY A 874 -15.38 -18.03 37.05
C GLY A 874 -15.01 -16.83 36.20
N LEU A 875 -14.75 -17.10 34.93
CA LEU A 875 -14.31 -16.13 33.95
C LEU A 875 -15.24 -16.14 32.74
N MET A 876 -15.80 -14.98 32.40
CA MET A 876 -16.31 -14.72 31.05
C MET A 876 -15.10 -14.42 30.18
N PHE A 877 -14.45 -15.48 29.68
CA PHE A 877 -13.33 -15.35 28.77
C PHE A 877 -13.84 -14.76 27.45
N MET A 878 -13.21 -13.67 27.04
CA MET A 878 -13.50 -13.01 25.78
C MET A 878 -12.21 -12.63 25.10
N CYS A 879 -12.09 -12.88 23.80
CA CYS A 879 -10.97 -12.39 23.02
C CYS A 879 -11.37 -11.87 21.63
N ILE A 880 -10.64 -10.84 21.22
CA ILE A 880 -10.70 -10.18 19.92
C ILE A 880 -9.61 -10.77 19.03
N ASN A 881 -9.98 -11.16 17.82
CA ASN A 881 -9.08 -11.73 16.82
C ASN A 881 -9.62 -11.52 15.39
N ALA A 882 -8.73 -11.28 14.42
CA ALA A 882 -9.09 -11.23 13.01
C ALA A 882 -9.33 -12.63 12.39
N SER A 883 -8.79 -13.70 12.98
CA SER A 883 -8.99 -15.08 12.56
C SER A 883 -9.16 -16.02 13.76
N ILE A 884 -10.34 -16.64 13.87
CA ILE A 884 -10.65 -17.60 14.95
C ILE A 884 -9.71 -18.80 14.88
N GLU A 885 -9.53 -19.36 13.67
CA GLU A 885 -8.75 -20.58 13.43
C GLU A 885 -7.26 -20.36 13.64
N ARG A 886 -6.71 -19.24 13.13
CA ARG A 886 -5.29 -18.94 13.26
C ARG A 886 -4.92 -18.50 14.69
N GLN A 887 -5.86 -17.95 15.46
CA GLN A 887 -5.53 -17.35 16.76
C GLN A 887 -6.13 -18.15 17.91
N PHE A 888 -7.41 -17.96 18.26
CA PHE A 888 -8.01 -18.60 19.42
C PHE A 888 -7.91 -20.14 19.37
N GLU A 889 -8.39 -20.75 18.27
CA GLU A 889 -8.39 -22.21 18.15
C GLU A 889 -6.99 -22.78 18.03
N PHE A 890 -6.09 -22.10 17.31
CA PHE A 890 -4.69 -22.52 17.25
C PHE A 890 -4.05 -22.56 18.64
N VAL A 891 -4.19 -21.48 19.43
CA VAL A 891 -3.67 -21.41 20.80
C VAL A 891 -4.27 -22.52 21.66
N GLN A 892 -5.60 -22.70 21.60
CA GLN A 892 -6.32 -23.73 22.34
C GLN A 892 -5.83 -25.14 21.97
N GLN A 893 -5.81 -25.47 20.69
CA GLN A 893 -5.57 -26.82 20.19
C GLN A 893 -4.07 -27.18 20.15
N ARG A 894 -3.24 -26.29 19.62
CA ARG A 894 -1.83 -26.58 19.31
C ARG A 894 -0.88 -26.28 20.45
N TRP A 895 -1.25 -25.39 21.38
CA TRP A 895 -0.37 -25.01 22.49
C TRP A 895 -0.92 -25.47 23.84
N LEU A 896 -2.17 -25.15 24.16
CA LEU A 896 -2.76 -25.47 25.46
C LEU A 896 -3.08 -26.98 25.58
N LEU A 897 -3.75 -27.57 24.59
CA LEU A 897 -4.19 -28.97 24.62
C LEU A 897 -3.19 -29.97 24.03
N ASN A 898 -2.10 -29.50 23.42
CA ASN A 898 -1.11 -30.39 22.82
C ASN A 898 -0.29 -31.11 23.91
N PRO A 899 -0.37 -32.45 24.01
CA PRO A 899 0.35 -33.23 25.01
C PRO A 899 1.87 -33.21 24.81
N SER A 900 2.33 -32.83 23.61
CA SER A 900 3.74 -32.82 23.21
C SER A 900 4.32 -31.43 22.97
N PHE A 901 3.68 -30.41 23.55
CA PHE A 901 4.15 -29.03 23.43
C PHE A 901 5.59 -28.87 23.97
N SER A 902 6.47 -28.25 23.19
CA SER A 902 7.89 -28.02 23.54
C SER A 902 8.64 -29.29 23.96
N GLY A 903 8.28 -30.45 23.41
CA GLY A 903 8.95 -31.73 23.69
C GLY A 903 8.51 -32.40 24.99
N LEU A 904 7.44 -31.92 25.61
CA LEU A 904 6.79 -32.62 26.72
C LEU A 904 6.18 -33.95 26.24
N GLU A 905 5.87 -34.83 27.18
CA GLU A 905 5.19 -36.09 26.90
C GLU A 905 3.95 -36.18 27.78
N ASP A 906 2.81 -36.42 27.15
CA ASP A 906 1.53 -36.69 27.82
C ASP A 906 1.04 -35.59 28.79
N GLU A 907 1.49 -34.34 28.61
CA GLU A 907 1.18 -33.20 29.48
C GLU A 907 0.45 -32.08 28.73
N THR A 908 -0.69 -31.62 29.26
CA THR A 908 -1.47 -30.48 28.73
C THR A 908 -1.40 -29.27 29.66
N ASP A 909 -2.06 -28.16 29.30
CA ASP A 909 -2.21 -27.00 30.16
C ASP A 909 -2.76 -27.35 31.55
N ALA A 910 -2.15 -26.77 32.58
CA ALA A 910 -2.42 -27.15 33.96
C ALA A 910 -3.76 -26.66 34.52
N LEU A 911 -4.35 -25.61 33.96
CA LEU A 911 -5.64 -25.07 34.41
C LEU A 911 -6.80 -25.73 33.66
N LEU A 912 -6.61 -25.98 32.36
CA LEU A 912 -7.60 -26.66 31.52
C LEU A 912 -7.63 -28.19 31.72
N GLY A 913 -6.54 -28.75 32.24
CA GLY A 913 -6.42 -30.11 32.74
C GLY A 913 -6.37 -31.21 31.66
N SER A 914 -5.88 -32.37 32.05
CA SER A 914 -5.81 -33.59 31.24
C SER A 914 -6.99 -34.51 31.54
N ARG A 915 -7.50 -35.21 30.53
CA ARG A 915 -8.66 -36.13 30.63
C ARG A 915 -8.42 -37.30 31.60
N ASN A 916 -7.15 -37.62 31.91
CA ASN A 916 -6.76 -38.83 32.65
C ASN A 916 -5.97 -38.55 33.96
N GLY A 917 -6.01 -37.33 34.52
CA GLY A 917 -5.36 -37.05 35.83
C GLY A 917 -3.83 -37.13 35.82
N ARG A 918 -3.21 -36.74 34.70
CA ARG A 918 -1.76 -36.92 34.45
C ARG A 918 -0.87 -35.94 35.22
N GLY A 919 0.43 -36.20 35.24
CA GLY A 919 1.42 -35.39 35.95
C GLY A 919 1.77 -34.08 35.25
N PHE A 920 2.23 -33.09 36.02
CA PHE A 920 2.80 -31.83 35.55
C PHE A 920 4.29 -31.78 35.86
N ASN A 921 5.14 -31.60 34.84
CA ASN A 921 6.59 -31.56 35.01
C ASN A 921 7.01 -30.27 35.73
N LEU A 922 7.73 -30.44 36.84
CA LEU A 922 8.25 -29.35 37.66
C LEU A 922 9.73 -29.06 37.33
N PRO A 923 10.17 -27.80 37.52
CA PRO A 923 11.51 -27.40 37.14
C PRO A 923 12.57 -27.85 38.16
N GLY A 924 13.84 -27.89 37.73
CA GLY A 924 15.02 -28.10 38.59
C GLY A 924 15.51 -29.54 38.72
N CYS A 925 14.71 -30.55 38.35
CA CYS A 925 15.14 -31.94 38.35
C CYS A 925 14.40 -32.76 37.27
N PRO A 926 15.11 -33.37 36.29
CA PRO A 926 14.49 -34.27 35.33
C PRO A 926 13.66 -35.36 36.01
N GLY A 927 12.44 -35.59 35.52
CA GLY A 927 11.51 -36.60 36.04
C GLY A 927 10.68 -36.19 37.26
N ARG A 928 10.84 -34.98 37.82
CA ARG A 928 9.98 -34.49 38.91
C ARG A 928 8.61 -34.08 38.37
N GLN A 929 7.55 -34.72 38.86
CA GLN A 929 6.17 -34.39 38.48
C GLN A 929 5.25 -34.17 39.68
N ALA A 930 4.30 -33.24 39.55
CA ALA A 930 3.12 -33.16 40.41
C ALA A 930 2.01 -34.03 39.81
N ALA A 931 1.67 -35.14 40.47
CA ALA A 931 0.70 -36.12 39.96
C ALA A 931 -0.76 -35.73 40.28
N GLY A 932 -1.70 -36.41 39.62
CA GLY A 932 -3.14 -36.32 39.92
C GLY A 932 -3.78 -34.99 39.56
N LEU A 933 -3.25 -34.27 38.56
CA LEU A 933 -3.78 -32.99 38.13
C LEU A 933 -5.15 -33.18 37.47
N SER A 934 -6.21 -32.79 38.17
CA SER A 934 -7.58 -32.77 37.65
C SER A 934 -7.87 -31.49 36.87
N ARG A 935 -9.01 -31.46 36.18
CA ARG A 935 -9.52 -30.27 35.49
C ARG A 935 -10.26 -29.38 36.49
N PHE A 936 -9.84 -28.11 36.62
CA PHE A 936 -10.46 -27.13 37.53
C PHE A 936 -11.37 -26.13 36.83
N VAL A 937 -11.38 -26.14 35.50
CA VAL A 937 -12.17 -25.22 34.68
C VAL A 937 -13.20 -26.01 33.87
N THR A 938 -14.46 -25.60 33.94
CA THR A 938 -15.58 -26.21 33.21
C THR A 938 -16.26 -25.19 32.29
N MET A 939 -16.30 -25.49 31.00
CA MET A 939 -17.03 -24.74 30.00
C MET A 939 -18.55 -24.88 30.21
N ARG A 940 -19.23 -23.75 30.39
CA ARG A 940 -20.69 -23.69 30.62
C ARG A 940 -21.46 -23.11 29.46
N GLY A 941 -20.83 -22.40 28.54
CA GLY A 941 -21.50 -21.81 27.38
C GLY A 941 -20.56 -20.93 26.59
N GLY A 942 -20.82 -20.76 25.30
CA GLY A 942 -19.94 -19.99 24.44
C GLY A 942 -20.44 -19.85 23.02
N GLY A 943 -19.69 -19.08 22.24
CA GLY A 943 -19.97 -18.87 20.84
C GLY A 943 -18.90 -18.06 20.12
N TYR A 944 -18.95 -18.12 18.80
CA TYR A 944 -18.19 -17.25 17.92
C TYR A 944 -19.09 -16.16 17.36
N PHE A 945 -18.65 -14.93 17.51
CA PHE A 945 -19.42 -13.74 17.14
C PHE A 945 -18.59 -12.85 16.22
N PHE A 946 -19.27 -12.17 15.30
CA PHE A 946 -18.74 -11.09 14.49
C PHE A 946 -19.08 -9.78 15.19
N LEU A 947 -18.05 -8.99 15.48
CA LEU A 947 -18.12 -7.66 16.08
C LEU A 947 -18.03 -6.65 14.91
N PRO A 948 -19.16 -6.18 14.34
CA PRO A 948 -19.14 -5.40 13.11
C PRO A 948 -18.57 -3.99 13.32
N GLY A 949 -17.91 -3.44 12.29
CA GLY A 949 -17.64 -2.00 12.20
C GLY A 949 -18.95 -1.20 12.12
N ARG A 950 -18.90 0.12 12.35
CA ARG A 950 -20.11 0.96 12.37
C ARG A 950 -20.80 1.01 11.02
N ALA A 951 -20.05 1.11 9.91
CA ALA A 951 -20.59 1.03 8.56
C ALA A 951 -21.26 -0.33 8.29
N ALA A 952 -20.60 -1.43 8.64
CA ALA A 952 -21.14 -2.78 8.52
C ALA A 952 -22.45 -2.95 9.31
N LEU A 953 -22.50 -2.46 10.54
CA LEU A 953 -23.72 -2.52 11.35
C LEU A 953 -24.88 -1.77 10.70
N ARG A 954 -24.63 -0.58 10.15
CA ARG A 954 -25.70 0.22 9.49
C ARG A 954 -26.31 -0.53 8.31
N VAL A 955 -25.48 -1.21 7.52
CA VAL A 955 -25.96 -2.07 6.42
C VAL A 955 -26.74 -3.27 6.95
N LEU A 956 -26.27 -3.91 8.02
CA LEU A 956 -26.99 -5.02 8.66
C LEU A 956 -28.31 -4.57 9.32
N ALA A 957 -28.42 -3.30 9.69
CA ALA A 957 -29.61 -2.72 10.33
C ALA A 957 -30.69 -2.29 9.34
N GLY A 958 -30.40 -2.26 8.03
CA GLY A 958 -31.33 -1.86 6.96
C GLY A 958 -31.23 -0.40 6.59
#